data_AF-A0A925Q7H0-F1
#
_entry.id   AF-A0A925Q7H0-F1
#
_cell.length_a   1.000
_cell.length_b   1.000
_cell.length_c   1.000
_cell.angle_alpha   90.00
_cell.angle_beta   90.00
_cell.angle_gamma   90.00
#
_symmetry.space_group_name_H-M   'P 1'
#
loop_
_entity.id
_entity.type
_entity.pdbx_description
1 polymer ?
#
loop_
_entity_poly.entity_id
_entity_poly.type
_entity_poly.pdbx_seq_one_letter_code
_entity_poly.pdbx_strand_id
1 'polypeptide(L)'
;MSALVCALLPVQSTPAQQPPAPPRQDQPEILRVQTELVQTDVMVFDRQGRFVSDLKPEDFELSIDGKPRQVEFFERVTAGSPSEETQLAAARGASRKGAANSTGPVPLDRGRPVFFYIDDLHLDPSSVYRTRNLLTKFVDQEMGQNDEAAITSASGQIGFLQQLTDNKTVLRAALAKLVFRNYSIKDSDQPAMTEYQAWRLDNYDRDITDYFVDETMRNNPGITRESALSMVMNRAHALLAQAGRITSDSLAGLEGLVRSAKSIPGRKLVFFISDGFFLDGRNSDANYKLQRITSAAAKSGVVIYSIDARGLVASLSDASSPSQFDPSGRLQRASMGELSASQDGLNALARDTGGKAYFNSNALEPAVKRALKETSTYYLLAWKPNQETKESRKFHRIEVKVPGKPGLTVQVRRGFFGVEPAPAANKTRRNTKQVPVASAPRIELSKVMNQPFPEREIPIALSLNYLNVPEKGSMLSASMQVPREFFSFAPVNGKETAVVELGGTVFNAKGQAGAKFSDRITITAVTPETKGQDLAYGHPIFLGPGLYHVRVAARDEKSGRAGSAHGWIEIPDLSKGQLTLSSVLLGTRPSMLSEAAQNRQDALASIGLSVDNRFPSGDYLRFLVLVYNAARASADAKPDVAIQLQIVRDDQPVVTTPLKKVSVEELTDLGRIPYAAEVSLAGLPSGRYLLRLTAVDRVNKTSASQQTRFEIQ
;
A
#
# COMPACT_ATOMS: atom_id res chain seq x y z
N MET A 1 44.23 21.95 -63.43
CA MET A 1 45.36 22.88 -63.66
C MET A 1 45.41 23.87 -62.52
N SER A 2 46.62 24.04 -61.99
CA SER A 2 47.20 25.26 -61.41
C SER A 2 46.43 26.08 -60.38
N ALA A 3 47.02 26.07 -59.19
CA ALA A 3 46.90 27.09 -58.16
C ALA A 3 47.24 28.49 -58.70
N LEU A 4 46.56 29.50 -58.17
CA LEU A 4 47.06 30.87 -58.14
C LEU A 4 46.94 31.41 -56.71
N VAL A 5 48.10 31.73 -56.15
CA VAL A 5 48.32 32.34 -54.84
C VAL A 5 48.06 33.84 -54.97
N CYS A 6 47.10 34.38 -54.21
CA CYS A 6 46.96 35.80 -53.96
C CYS A 6 47.26 36.09 -52.48
N ALA A 7 48.37 36.78 -52.23
CA ALA A 7 48.69 37.36 -50.94
C ALA A 7 47.83 38.61 -50.72
N LEU A 8 47.07 38.66 -49.62
CA LEU A 8 46.34 39.85 -49.17
C LEU A 8 46.60 40.07 -47.67
N LEU A 9 46.89 41.33 -47.38
CA LEU A 9 47.38 41.91 -46.13
C LEU A 9 46.38 41.74 -44.96
N PRO A 10 46.85 41.64 -43.71
CA PRO A 10 45.96 41.60 -42.55
C PRO A 10 45.34 42.97 -42.29
N VAL A 11 44.01 43.06 -42.43
CA VAL A 11 43.21 44.18 -41.91
C VAL A 11 43.12 44.03 -40.40
N GLN A 12 43.72 44.96 -39.66
CA GLN A 12 43.49 45.08 -38.21
C GLN A 12 42.06 45.57 -37.97
N SER A 13 41.17 44.66 -37.55
CA SER A 13 39.86 45.02 -37.01
C SER A 13 40.04 45.59 -35.61
N THR A 14 39.81 46.89 -35.46
CA THR A 14 39.58 47.53 -34.16
C THR A 14 38.36 46.88 -33.49
N PRO A 15 38.45 46.41 -32.24
CA PRO A 15 37.29 45.87 -31.54
C PRO A 15 36.31 47.01 -31.25
N ALA A 16 35.14 46.95 -31.88
CA ALA A 16 34.01 47.82 -31.56
C ALA A 16 33.56 47.53 -30.11
N GLN A 17 33.69 48.54 -29.25
CA GLN A 17 33.21 48.52 -27.86
C GLN A 17 31.70 48.25 -27.84
N GLN A 18 31.32 47.11 -27.27
CA GLN A 18 29.93 46.80 -26.91
C GLN A 18 29.41 47.86 -25.91
N PRO A 19 28.15 48.32 -26.05
CA PRO A 19 27.52 49.17 -25.04
C PRO A 19 27.52 48.46 -23.68
N PRO A 20 27.72 49.18 -22.57
CA PRO A 20 27.73 48.59 -21.24
C PRO A 20 26.37 47.94 -20.95
N ALA A 21 26.40 46.68 -20.51
CA ALA A 21 25.22 45.96 -20.07
C ALA A 21 24.55 46.72 -18.91
N PRO A 22 23.20 46.77 -18.86
CA PRO A 22 22.51 47.38 -17.73
C PRO A 22 22.91 46.68 -16.42
N PRO A 23 23.02 47.42 -15.31
CA PRO A 23 23.41 46.85 -14.03
C PRO A 23 22.48 45.69 -13.68
N ARG A 24 23.06 44.52 -13.41
CA ARG A 24 22.33 43.40 -12.81
C ARG A 24 21.75 43.93 -11.51
N GLN A 25 20.43 44.10 -11.46
CA GLN A 25 19.73 44.18 -10.20
C GLN A 25 20.06 42.89 -9.45
N ASP A 26 20.72 43.02 -8.31
CA ASP A 26 20.84 41.97 -7.31
C ASP A 26 19.41 41.50 -7.01
N GLN A 27 18.98 40.44 -7.69
CA GLN A 27 17.84 39.67 -7.22
C GLN A 27 18.27 39.19 -5.83
N PRO A 28 17.51 39.51 -4.76
CA PRO A 28 17.84 38.99 -3.46
C PRO A 28 17.96 37.49 -3.61
N GLU A 29 19.13 36.95 -3.30
CA GLU A 29 19.36 35.52 -3.25
C GLU A 29 18.30 35.00 -2.29
N ILE A 30 17.23 34.41 -2.86
CA ILE A 30 16.14 33.86 -2.07
C ILE A 30 16.77 32.67 -1.39
N LEU A 31 17.29 32.89 -0.18
CA LEU A 31 17.69 31.85 0.74
C LEU A 31 16.47 30.96 0.93
N ARG A 32 16.37 29.91 0.12
CA ARG A 32 15.36 28.86 0.27
C ARG A 32 15.76 28.09 1.51
N VAL A 33 15.38 28.61 2.67
CA VAL A 33 15.45 27.86 3.91
C VAL A 33 14.40 26.76 3.80
N GLN A 34 14.80 25.60 3.27
CA GLN A 34 14.07 24.36 3.51
C GLN A 34 14.18 24.11 5.01
N THR A 35 13.15 24.54 5.76
CA THR A 35 13.04 24.19 7.17
C THR A 35 12.65 22.72 7.23
N GLU A 36 13.62 21.85 7.50
CA GLU A 36 13.34 20.44 7.81
C GLU A 36 12.61 20.36 9.15
N LEU A 37 11.28 20.43 9.09
CA LEU A 37 10.42 20.18 10.24
C LEU A 37 10.26 18.67 10.44
N VAL A 38 10.40 18.23 11.69
CA VAL A 38 10.08 16.86 12.09
C VAL A 38 8.58 16.77 12.35
N GLN A 39 7.90 15.95 11.57
CA GLN A 39 6.47 15.66 11.74
C GLN A 39 6.27 14.65 12.85
N THR A 40 5.42 14.98 13.82
CA THR A 40 5.09 14.15 14.97
C THR A 40 3.58 14.01 15.09
N ASP A 41 3.17 12.78 14.94
CA ASP A 41 1.79 12.34 14.94
C ASP A 41 1.35 12.05 16.38
N VAL A 42 0.30 12.72 16.85
CA VAL A 42 -0.18 12.62 18.23
C VAL A 42 -1.65 12.26 18.25
N MET A 43 -1.99 11.18 18.96
CA MET A 43 -3.36 10.78 19.22
C MET A 43 -3.67 11.00 20.70
N VAL A 44 -4.81 11.60 21.01
CA VAL A 44 -5.21 11.87 22.39
C VAL A 44 -6.58 11.26 22.64
N PHE A 45 -6.66 10.41 23.65
CA PHE A 45 -7.86 9.65 23.99
C PHE A 45 -8.39 9.99 25.38
N ASP A 46 -9.71 10.00 25.53
CA ASP A 46 -10.36 10.02 26.84
C ASP A 46 -10.26 8.65 27.52
N ARG A 47 -10.79 8.54 28.76
CA ARG A 47 -10.82 7.28 29.53
C ARG A 47 -11.64 6.18 28.85
N GLN A 48 -12.52 6.52 27.91
CA GLN A 48 -13.33 5.58 27.14
C GLN A 48 -12.64 5.16 25.83
N GLY A 49 -11.45 5.69 25.53
CA GLY A 49 -10.70 5.41 24.31
C GLY A 49 -11.24 6.15 23.08
N ARG A 50 -12.00 7.22 23.26
CA ARG A 50 -12.47 8.08 22.16
C ARG A 50 -11.46 9.19 21.90
N PHE A 51 -11.22 9.50 20.63
CA PHE A 51 -10.33 10.58 20.24
C PHE A 51 -10.91 11.93 20.68
N VAL A 52 -10.09 12.74 21.36
CA VAL A 52 -10.45 14.08 21.81
C VAL A 52 -10.10 15.06 20.69
N SER A 53 -11.10 15.69 20.07
CA SER A 53 -10.97 16.39 18.79
C SER A 53 -10.90 17.92 18.87
N ASP A 54 -11.01 18.48 20.07
CA ASP A 54 -11.12 19.91 20.37
C ASP A 54 -9.86 20.52 21.03
N LEU A 55 -8.73 19.82 20.99
CA LEU A 55 -7.46 20.32 21.52
C LEU A 55 -6.84 21.36 20.58
N LYS A 56 -6.19 22.35 21.19
CA LYS A 56 -5.50 23.46 20.51
C LYS A 56 -3.99 23.31 20.60
N PRO A 57 -3.19 24.02 19.78
CA PRO A 57 -1.73 23.98 19.87
C PRO A 57 -1.20 24.24 21.29
N GLU A 58 -1.83 25.18 22.01
CA GLU A 58 -1.44 25.59 23.36
C GLU A 58 -1.67 24.50 24.43
N ASP A 59 -2.48 23.48 24.13
CA ASP A 59 -2.72 22.36 25.03
C ASP A 59 -1.54 21.37 25.05
N PHE A 60 -0.56 21.49 24.14
CA PHE A 60 0.50 20.49 23.98
C PHE A 60 1.86 20.99 24.49
N GLU A 61 2.51 20.19 25.32
CA GLU A 61 3.93 20.30 25.64
C GLU A 61 4.71 19.21 24.92
N LEU A 62 5.54 19.59 23.95
CA LEU A 62 6.48 18.71 23.25
C LEU A 62 7.87 18.85 23.87
N SER A 63 8.51 17.72 24.17
CA SER A 63 9.92 17.69 24.58
C SER A 63 10.69 16.56 23.90
N ILE A 64 11.98 16.80 23.70
CA ILE A 64 12.93 15.86 23.10
C ILE A 64 14.07 15.65 24.08
N ASP A 65 14.25 14.41 24.54
CA ASP A 65 15.18 14.06 25.62
C ASP A 65 15.00 14.94 26.86
N GLY A 66 13.74 15.25 27.21
CA GLY A 66 13.36 16.13 28.31
C GLY A 66 13.54 17.63 28.05
N LYS A 67 14.08 18.03 26.90
CA LYS A 67 14.25 19.44 26.52
C LYS A 67 13.02 19.94 25.74
N PRO A 68 12.32 21.00 26.19
CA PRO A 68 11.15 21.53 25.48
C PRO A 68 11.44 21.93 24.02
N ARG A 69 10.47 21.71 23.13
CA ARG A 69 10.51 22.14 21.72
C ARG A 69 9.24 22.89 21.36
N GLN A 70 9.42 23.99 20.65
CA GLN A 70 8.31 24.77 20.12
C GLN A 70 7.64 24.03 18.95
N VAL A 71 6.31 23.97 18.98
CA VAL A 71 5.49 23.51 17.87
C VAL A 71 5.35 24.66 16.87
N GLU A 72 5.82 24.44 15.64
CA GLU A 72 5.85 25.44 14.55
C GLU A 72 4.64 25.28 13.62
N PHE A 73 4.05 24.09 13.60
CA PHE A 73 2.87 23.78 12.80
C PHE A 73 1.97 22.81 13.58
N PHE A 74 0.67 23.05 13.48
CA PHE A 74 -0.35 22.24 14.11
C PHE A 74 -1.55 22.11 13.18
N GLU A 75 -1.99 20.87 12.94
CA GLU A 75 -3.22 20.57 12.21
C GLU A 75 -3.92 19.35 12.81
N ARG A 76 -5.25 19.32 12.73
CA ARG A 76 -6.02 18.09 12.95
C ARG A 76 -6.24 17.41 11.62
N VAL A 77 -5.68 16.22 11.48
CA VAL A 77 -5.70 15.46 10.23
C VAL A 77 -6.67 14.30 10.38
N THR A 78 -7.51 14.10 9.35
CA THR A 78 -8.27 12.86 9.19
C THR A 78 -7.58 12.03 8.11
N ALA A 79 -7.13 10.83 8.45
CA ALA A 79 -6.45 9.93 7.53
C ALA A 79 -7.39 9.58 6.38
N GLY A 80 -6.92 9.78 5.15
CA GLY A 80 -7.69 9.59 3.93
C GLY A 80 -8.45 10.83 3.46
N SER A 81 -8.45 11.90 4.24
CA SER A 81 -9.24 13.09 3.93
C SER A 81 -8.69 13.86 2.71
N PRO A 82 -9.53 14.68 2.08
CA PRO A 82 -9.17 15.58 0.97
C PRO A 82 -7.90 16.39 1.17
N SER A 83 -7.77 16.89 2.40
CA SER A 83 -6.75 17.85 2.79
C SER A 83 -5.52 17.18 3.37
N GLU A 84 -5.51 15.85 3.57
CA GLU A 84 -4.44 15.13 4.27
C GLU A 84 -3.09 15.41 3.62
N GLU A 85 -2.95 15.22 2.30
CA GLU A 85 -1.65 15.43 1.64
C GLU A 85 -1.24 16.90 1.65
N THR A 86 -2.18 17.84 1.54
CA THR A 86 -1.89 19.28 1.62
C THR A 86 -1.42 19.66 3.02
N GLN A 87 -2.07 19.15 4.07
CA GLN A 87 -1.69 19.37 5.48
C GLN A 87 -0.32 18.75 5.76
N LEU A 88 -0.07 17.52 5.28
CA LEU A 88 1.23 16.85 5.39
C LEU A 88 2.33 17.60 4.62
N ALA A 89 2.07 18.10 3.42
CA ALA A 89 3.03 18.87 2.64
C ALA A 89 3.36 20.21 3.31
N ALA A 90 2.35 20.92 3.85
CA ALA A 90 2.54 22.14 4.61
C ALA A 90 3.43 21.92 5.84
N ALA A 91 3.19 20.83 6.58
CA ALA A 91 4.01 20.44 7.72
C ALA A 91 5.46 20.06 7.37
N ARG A 92 5.80 19.79 6.10
CA ARG A 92 7.18 19.57 5.63
C ARG A 92 7.92 20.88 5.31
N GLY A 93 7.30 22.04 5.51
CA GLY A 93 7.89 23.33 5.17
C GLY A 93 7.93 23.62 3.66
N ALA A 94 7.12 22.94 2.85
CA ALA A 94 7.01 23.22 1.42
C ALA A 94 6.40 24.62 1.20
N SER A 95 7.21 25.57 0.71
CA SER A 95 6.81 26.95 0.46
C SER A 95 5.70 27.04 -0.60
N ARG A 96 4.72 27.93 -0.37
CA ARG A 96 3.48 28.15 -1.16
C ARG A 96 3.65 28.60 -2.62
N LYS A 97 4.81 28.40 -3.26
CA LYS A 97 5.01 28.77 -4.68
C LYS A 97 5.40 27.55 -5.51
N GLY A 98 4.39 26.93 -6.12
CA GLY A 98 4.54 25.84 -7.09
C GLY A 98 3.51 24.71 -6.95
N ALA A 99 2.99 24.47 -5.74
CA ALA A 99 1.99 23.44 -5.47
C ALA A 99 0.54 23.93 -5.53
N ALA A 100 0.31 25.22 -5.77
CA ALA A 100 -1.04 25.80 -5.85
C ALA A 100 -1.80 25.46 -7.14
N ASN A 101 -1.15 24.83 -8.13
CA ASN A 101 -1.77 24.43 -9.39
C ASN A 101 -1.56 22.94 -9.74
N SER A 102 -1.27 22.06 -8.77
CA SER A 102 -1.54 20.64 -9.01
C SER A 102 -3.05 20.41 -8.85
N THR A 103 -3.81 20.79 -9.88
CA THR A 103 -5.20 20.32 -10.11
C THR A 103 -5.25 18.84 -10.49
N GLY A 104 -4.14 18.11 -10.30
CA GLY A 104 -4.14 16.67 -10.34
C GLY A 104 -5.15 16.16 -9.31
N PRO A 105 -6.03 15.21 -9.69
CA PRO A 105 -6.86 14.47 -8.78
C PRO A 105 -6.18 14.11 -7.45
N VAL A 106 -6.52 14.81 -6.37
CA VAL A 106 -6.37 14.28 -5.01
C VAL A 106 -7.73 13.73 -4.66
N PRO A 107 -7.99 12.43 -4.85
CA PRO A 107 -9.33 11.94 -4.65
C PRO A 107 -9.67 12.02 -3.15
N LEU A 108 -10.64 12.88 -2.85
CA LEU A 108 -11.27 13.08 -1.54
C LEU A 108 -11.82 11.72 -1.06
N ASP A 109 -11.44 11.26 0.14
CA ASP A 109 -11.67 9.93 0.75
C ASP A 109 -10.79 8.79 0.23
N ARG A 110 -9.46 8.94 0.29
CA ARG A 110 -8.58 7.77 0.16
C ARG A 110 -8.79 6.88 1.38
N GLY A 111 -9.37 5.69 1.25
CA GLY A 111 -9.41 4.82 2.43
C GLY A 111 -8.01 4.41 2.84
N ARG A 112 -7.92 3.89 4.07
CA ARG A 112 -6.63 3.77 4.74
C ARG A 112 -5.84 2.64 4.09
N PRO A 113 -4.56 2.86 3.71
CA PRO A 113 -3.70 1.76 3.31
C PRO A 113 -3.40 0.89 4.54
N VAL A 114 -3.96 -0.31 4.57
CA VAL A 114 -3.79 -1.28 5.65
C VAL A 114 -2.95 -2.47 5.19
N PHE A 115 -1.82 -2.69 5.82
CA PHE A 115 -0.95 -3.83 5.56
C PHE A 115 -1.10 -4.83 6.69
N PHE A 116 -1.36 -6.09 6.36
CA PHE A 116 -1.20 -7.21 7.28
C PHE A 116 0.11 -7.90 6.94
N TYR A 117 1.11 -7.74 7.80
CA TYR A 117 2.38 -8.43 7.70
C TYR A 117 2.37 -9.63 8.64
N ILE A 118 2.29 -10.81 8.06
CA ILE A 118 2.14 -12.07 8.77
C ILE A 118 3.53 -12.71 8.90
N ASP A 119 3.98 -12.84 10.13
CA ASP A 119 5.22 -13.51 10.50
C ASP A 119 5.01 -15.03 10.54
N ASP A 120 4.64 -15.59 9.39
CA ASP A 120 4.35 -17.00 9.17
C ASP A 120 5.56 -17.94 9.36
N LEU A 121 6.74 -17.37 9.60
CA LEU A 121 7.94 -18.08 10.02
C LEU A 121 7.89 -18.48 11.51
N HIS A 122 7.16 -17.73 12.34
CA HIS A 122 7.02 -17.98 13.78
C HIS A 122 5.64 -18.52 14.17
N LEU A 123 4.65 -18.50 13.27
CA LEU A 123 3.29 -18.96 13.60
C LEU A 123 3.20 -20.48 13.77
N ASP A 124 2.60 -20.90 14.88
CA ASP A 124 2.14 -22.27 15.08
C ASP A 124 0.87 -22.58 14.21
N PRO A 125 0.48 -23.87 14.06
CA PRO A 125 -0.69 -24.23 13.25
C PRO A 125 -2.00 -23.57 13.68
N SER A 126 -2.24 -23.43 14.99
CA SER A 126 -3.43 -22.80 15.55
C SER A 126 -3.42 -21.27 15.32
N SER A 127 -2.25 -20.65 15.40
CA SER A 127 -2.03 -19.24 15.14
C SER A 127 -2.22 -18.89 13.67
N VAL A 128 -1.81 -19.77 12.74
CA VAL A 128 -2.17 -19.65 11.31
C VAL A 128 -3.68 -19.67 11.12
N TYR A 129 -4.38 -20.61 11.76
CA TYR A 129 -5.85 -20.70 11.70
C TYR A 129 -6.53 -19.44 12.26
N ARG A 130 -6.14 -18.98 13.45
CA ARG A 130 -6.65 -17.74 14.06
C ARG A 130 -6.41 -16.52 13.17
N THR A 131 -5.22 -16.41 12.58
CA THR A 131 -4.86 -15.33 11.66
C THR A 131 -5.74 -15.34 10.41
N ARG A 132 -5.97 -16.50 9.79
CA ARG A 132 -6.88 -16.62 8.63
C ARG A 132 -8.31 -16.21 8.97
N ASN A 133 -8.81 -16.60 10.14
CA ASN A 133 -10.15 -16.23 10.58
C ASN A 133 -10.29 -14.73 10.84
N LEU A 134 -9.32 -14.13 11.52
CA LEU A 134 -9.25 -12.68 11.77
C LEU A 134 -9.32 -11.90 10.45
N LEU A 135 -8.47 -12.27 9.48
CA LEU A 135 -8.37 -11.56 8.22
C LEU A 135 -9.57 -11.79 7.30
N THR A 136 -10.15 -13.00 7.30
CA THR A 136 -11.40 -13.27 6.58
C THR A 136 -12.52 -12.35 7.09
N LYS A 137 -12.69 -12.26 8.42
CA LYS A 137 -13.69 -11.36 9.01
C LYS A 137 -13.40 -9.90 8.71
N PHE A 138 -12.14 -9.46 8.77
CA PHE A 138 -11.79 -8.10 8.36
C PHE A 138 -12.22 -7.81 6.91
N VAL A 139 -11.83 -8.68 5.96
CA VAL A 139 -12.16 -8.51 4.53
C VAL A 139 -13.68 -8.48 4.32
N ASP A 140 -14.41 -9.35 5.01
CA ASP A 140 -15.84 -9.50 4.78
C ASP A 140 -16.67 -8.42 5.49
N GLN A 141 -16.27 -7.99 6.69
CA GLN A 141 -17.13 -7.24 7.62
C GLN A 141 -16.60 -5.85 8.01
N GLU A 142 -15.28 -5.65 8.07
CA GLU A 142 -14.69 -4.41 8.61
C GLU A 142 -14.02 -3.53 7.56
N MET A 143 -13.63 -4.11 6.41
CA MET A 143 -13.08 -3.36 5.29
C MET A 143 -14.15 -2.48 4.65
N GLY A 144 -14.02 -1.17 4.87
CA GLY A 144 -14.98 -0.16 4.39
C GLY A 144 -14.85 0.13 2.90
N GLN A 145 -15.82 0.86 2.36
CA GLN A 145 -15.94 1.19 0.94
C GLN A 145 -14.67 1.75 0.29
N ASN A 146 -13.87 2.52 1.04
CA ASN A 146 -12.70 3.22 0.50
C ASN A 146 -11.38 2.54 0.85
N ASP A 147 -11.37 1.57 1.77
CA ASP A 147 -10.14 0.96 2.29
C ASP A 147 -9.41 0.15 1.22
N GLU A 148 -8.08 0.14 1.32
CA GLU A 148 -7.24 -0.77 0.55
C GLU A 148 -6.41 -1.59 1.54
N ALA A 149 -6.37 -2.90 1.33
CA ALA A 149 -5.61 -3.81 2.18
C ALA A 149 -4.56 -4.58 1.37
N ALA A 150 -3.47 -4.96 2.03
CA ALA A 150 -2.47 -5.87 1.50
C ALA A 150 -2.20 -6.96 2.53
N ILE A 151 -2.20 -8.22 2.11
CA ILE A 151 -1.83 -9.36 2.95
C ILE A 151 -0.47 -9.84 2.51
N THR A 152 0.50 -9.81 3.42
CA THR A 152 1.91 -10.10 3.15
C THR A 152 2.44 -11.10 4.16
N SER A 153 3.42 -11.92 3.77
CA SER A 153 4.00 -12.97 4.61
C SER A 153 5.52 -12.87 4.66
N ALA A 154 6.13 -13.14 5.82
CA ALA A 154 7.58 -13.19 6.00
C ALA A 154 8.26 -14.22 5.09
N SER A 155 7.66 -15.41 4.92
CA SER A 155 8.16 -16.44 4.01
C SER A 155 8.00 -16.12 2.51
N GLY A 156 7.21 -15.08 2.18
CA GLY A 156 6.80 -14.75 0.81
C GLY A 156 5.78 -15.71 0.19
N GLN A 157 5.15 -16.62 0.94
CA GLN A 157 4.21 -17.62 0.40
C GLN A 157 2.99 -17.03 -0.32
N ILE A 158 2.57 -15.81 0.02
CA ILE A 158 1.45 -15.13 -0.66
C ILE A 158 1.84 -14.71 -2.10
N GLY A 159 3.11 -14.35 -2.30
CA GLY A 159 3.70 -14.04 -3.60
C GLY A 159 3.10 -12.80 -4.25
N PHE A 160 2.66 -12.92 -5.50
CA PHE A 160 2.20 -11.77 -6.30
C PHE A 160 0.89 -11.11 -5.79
N LEU A 161 0.15 -11.77 -4.89
CA LEU A 161 -1.10 -11.26 -4.32
C LEU A 161 -0.88 -10.29 -3.15
N GLN A 162 0.38 -9.98 -2.82
CA GLN A 162 0.76 -9.07 -1.72
C GLN A 162 0.55 -7.58 -2.02
N GLN A 163 -0.15 -7.25 -3.10
CA GLN A 163 -0.38 -5.87 -3.54
C GLN A 163 -1.54 -5.24 -2.77
N LEU A 164 -1.44 -3.93 -2.53
CA LEU A 164 -2.50 -3.14 -1.94
C LEU A 164 -3.72 -3.12 -2.88
N THR A 165 -4.89 -3.46 -2.37
CA THR A 165 -6.12 -3.56 -3.17
C THR A 165 -7.39 -3.41 -2.34
N ASP A 166 -8.43 -2.90 -2.98
CA ASP A 166 -9.82 -2.90 -2.53
C ASP A 166 -10.59 -4.18 -2.91
N ASN A 167 -10.00 -5.03 -3.76
CA ASN A 167 -10.67 -6.17 -4.34
C ASN A 167 -10.69 -7.35 -3.35
N LYS A 168 -11.86 -7.60 -2.75
CA LYS A 168 -12.07 -8.67 -1.78
C LYS A 168 -11.75 -10.06 -2.36
N THR A 169 -11.94 -10.31 -3.66
CA THR A 169 -11.55 -11.58 -4.30
C THR A 169 -10.03 -11.78 -4.25
N VAL A 170 -9.24 -10.74 -4.50
CA VAL A 170 -7.76 -10.79 -4.41
C VAL A 170 -7.32 -11.09 -2.98
N LEU A 171 -7.93 -10.42 -2.00
CA LEU A 171 -7.60 -10.63 -0.58
C LEU A 171 -7.95 -12.05 -0.11
N ARG A 172 -9.12 -12.58 -0.51
CA ARG A 172 -9.48 -13.99 -0.23
C ARG A 172 -8.54 -14.97 -0.91
N ALA A 173 -8.13 -14.70 -2.15
CA ALA A 173 -7.14 -15.51 -2.86
C ALA A 173 -5.76 -15.48 -2.16
N ALA A 174 -5.37 -14.33 -1.59
CA ALA A 174 -4.17 -14.22 -0.77
C ALA A 174 -4.29 -15.08 0.50
N LEU A 175 -5.41 -14.96 1.24
CA LEU A 175 -5.66 -15.77 2.45
C LEU A 175 -5.67 -17.27 2.17
N ALA A 176 -6.17 -17.70 1.02
CA ALA A 176 -6.15 -19.11 0.64
C ALA A 176 -4.73 -19.68 0.51
N LYS A 177 -3.73 -18.83 0.18
CA LYS A 177 -2.32 -19.23 0.11
C LYS A 177 -1.63 -19.31 1.47
N LEU A 178 -2.18 -18.69 2.51
CA LEU A 178 -1.61 -18.74 3.85
C LEU A 178 -1.83 -20.13 4.45
N VAL A 179 -0.79 -20.95 4.47
CA VAL A 179 -0.81 -22.30 5.06
C VAL A 179 0.34 -22.45 6.06
N PHE A 180 0.14 -23.32 7.04
CA PHE A 180 1.20 -23.65 8.00
C PHE A 180 2.35 -24.34 7.27
N ARG A 181 3.56 -23.88 7.55
CA ARG A 181 4.81 -24.49 7.14
C ARG A 181 5.67 -24.60 8.38
N ASN A 182 6.22 -25.78 8.62
CA ASN A 182 7.04 -25.99 9.80
C ASN A 182 8.41 -25.33 9.61
N TYR A 183 8.59 -24.15 10.19
CA TYR A 183 9.85 -23.44 10.30
C TYR A 183 10.47 -23.58 11.69
N SER A 184 9.86 -24.34 12.60
CA SER A 184 10.32 -24.51 13.98
C SER A 184 11.69 -25.17 14.03
N ILE A 185 12.56 -24.61 14.86
CA ILE A 185 13.87 -25.19 15.16
C ILE A 185 13.65 -26.27 16.20
N LYS A 186 13.97 -27.51 15.84
CA LYS A 186 13.93 -28.64 16.76
C LYS A 186 15.33 -29.05 17.12
N ASP A 187 15.54 -29.17 18.42
CA ASP A 187 16.73 -29.76 18.96
C ASP A 187 16.60 -31.29 18.95
N SER A 188 17.56 -31.96 18.30
CA SER A 188 17.58 -33.41 18.16
C SER A 188 18.24 -34.15 19.32
N ASP A 189 18.99 -33.44 20.18
CA ASP A 189 19.71 -34.03 21.32
C ASP A 189 18.77 -34.22 22.53
N GLN A 190 19.14 -35.08 23.48
CA GLN A 190 18.33 -35.38 24.67
C GLN A 190 19.03 -34.97 25.98
N PRO A 191 18.33 -34.28 26.90
CA PRO A 191 16.99 -33.71 26.73
C PRO A 191 17.01 -32.59 25.69
N ALA A 192 15.95 -32.45 24.88
CA ALA A 192 15.82 -31.37 23.89
C ALA A 192 15.97 -29.99 24.56
N MET A 193 16.51 -28.98 23.90
CA MET A 193 16.60 -27.60 24.41
C MET A 193 15.66 -26.70 23.62
N THR A 194 14.86 -25.88 24.31
CA THR A 194 14.04 -24.86 23.63
C THR A 194 14.89 -23.63 23.27
N GLU A 195 14.42 -22.81 22.33
CA GLU A 195 15.07 -21.54 22.00
C GLU A 195 15.22 -20.64 23.24
N TYR A 196 14.21 -20.58 24.10
CA TYR A 196 14.27 -19.80 25.32
C TYR A 196 15.31 -20.32 26.32
N GLN A 197 15.42 -21.64 26.46
CA GLN A 197 16.47 -22.26 27.30
C GLN A 197 17.86 -21.97 26.75
N ALA A 198 18.05 -22.06 25.42
CA ALA A 198 19.28 -21.68 24.76
C ALA A 198 19.62 -20.19 25.00
N TRP A 199 18.63 -19.31 24.92
CA TRP A 199 18.80 -17.88 25.21
C TRP A 199 19.19 -17.64 26.68
N ARG A 200 18.61 -18.38 27.63
CA ARG A 200 19.00 -18.32 29.05
C ARG A 200 20.42 -18.84 29.29
N LEU A 201 20.83 -19.89 28.59
CA LEU A 201 22.22 -20.40 28.62
C LEU A 201 23.21 -19.37 28.13
N ASP A 202 22.95 -18.72 27.00
CA ASP A 202 23.81 -17.65 26.49
C ASP A 202 23.93 -16.52 27.52
N ASN A 203 22.85 -16.18 28.22
CA ASN A 203 22.87 -15.20 29.30
C ASN A 203 23.49 -15.70 30.63
N TYR A 204 24.14 -16.87 30.63
CA TYR A 204 24.76 -17.51 31.80
C TYR A 204 23.81 -17.78 32.97
N ASP A 205 22.57 -18.18 32.68
CA ASP A 205 21.64 -18.64 33.70
C ASP A 205 22.16 -19.94 34.37
N ARG A 206 22.44 -19.88 35.67
CA ARG A 206 23.04 -21.01 36.39
C ARG A 206 22.14 -22.23 36.46
N ASP A 207 20.84 -22.05 36.72
CA ASP A 207 19.90 -23.16 36.92
C ASP A 207 19.76 -23.98 35.62
N ILE A 208 19.62 -23.30 34.48
CA ILE A 208 19.57 -23.95 33.17
C ILE A 208 20.92 -24.56 32.79
N THR A 209 22.02 -23.83 33.03
CA THR A 209 23.37 -24.32 32.71
C THR A 209 23.68 -25.61 33.44
N ASP A 210 23.46 -25.64 34.75
CA ASP A 210 23.76 -26.83 35.55
C ASP A 210 22.85 -28.00 35.16
N TYR A 211 21.55 -27.76 34.89
CA TYR A 211 20.65 -28.83 34.41
C TYR A 211 21.18 -29.51 33.14
N PHE A 212 21.45 -28.73 32.07
CA PHE A 212 21.90 -29.31 30.80
C PHE A 212 23.30 -29.94 30.92
N VAL A 213 24.19 -29.39 31.75
CA VAL A 213 25.52 -29.97 32.00
C VAL A 213 25.40 -31.30 32.74
N ASP A 214 24.58 -31.37 33.80
CA ASP A 214 24.37 -32.58 34.60
C ASP A 214 23.76 -33.71 33.74
N GLU A 215 22.79 -33.40 32.89
CA GLU A 215 22.19 -34.35 31.94
C GLU A 215 23.19 -34.78 30.86
N THR A 216 23.98 -33.84 30.31
CA THR A 216 25.01 -34.15 29.31
C THR A 216 26.07 -35.10 29.89
N MET A 217 26.52 -34.89 31.12
CA MET A 217 27.45 -35.78 31.81
C MET A 217 26.86 -37.16 32.11
N ARG A 218 25.57 -37.23 32.49
CA ARG A 218 24.86 -38.49 32.70
C ARG A 218 24.77 -39.32 31.42
N ASN A 219 24.50 -38.68 30.29
CA ASN A 219 24.40 -39.35 28.99
C ASN A 219 25.77 -39.70 28.36
N ASN A 220 26.86 -39.11 28.84
CA ASN A 220 28.21 -39.32 28.32
C ASN A 220 29.20 -39.63 29.46
N PRO A 221 29.21 -40.86 29.99
CA PRO A 221 30.09 -41.22 31.11
C PRO A 221 31.57 -40.97 30.77
N GLY A 222 32.30 -40.31 31.67
CA GLY A 222 33.75 -40.09 31.55
C GLY A 222 34.17 -38.71 31.02
N ILE A 223 33.23 -37.85 30.61
CA ILE A 223 33.56 -36.45 30.23
C ILE A 223 33.70 -35.56 31.47
N THR A 224 34.52 -34.51 31.37
CA THR A 224 34.65 -33.49 32.41
C THR A 224 33.49 -32.49 32.35
N ARG A 225 33.20 -31.80 33.47
CA ARG A 225 32.19 -30.73 33.52
C ARG A 225 32.49 -29.61 32.51
N GLU A 226 33.75 -29.28 32.31
CA GLU A 226 34.18 -28.26 31.34
C GLU A 226 33.90 -28.68 29.88
N SER A 227 34.13 -29.95 29.56
CA SER A 227 33.78 -30.51 28.26
C SER A 227 32.27 -30.52 28.05
N ALA A 228 31.50 -30.95 29.05
CA ALA A 228 30.03 -30.93 29.02
C ALA A 228 29.48 -29.50 28.84
N LEU A 229 30.02 -28.51 29.58
CA LEU A 229 29.66 -27.11 29.42
C LEU A 229 29.93 -26.60 28.00
N SER A 230 31.08 -26.94 27.44
CA SER A 230 31.42 -26.56 26.06
C SER A 230 30.45 -27.16 25.05
N MET A 231 30.05 -28.43 25.22
CA MET A 231 29.05 -29.08 24.37
C MET A 231 27.68 -28.38 24.45
N VAL A 232 27.21 -28.11 25.68
CA VAL A 232 25.93 -27.42 25.92
C VAL A 232 25.93 -26.02 25.33
N MET A 233 27.00 -25.25 25.51
CA MET A 233 27.11 -23.89 24.96
C MET A 233 27.18 -23.89 23.43
N ASN A 234 27.91 -24.82 22.82
CA ASN A 234 27.95 -24.96 21.35
C ASN A 234 26.57 -25.30 20.79
N ARG A 235 25.83 -26.19 21.45
CA ARG A 235 24.44 -26.55 21.12
C ARG A 235 23.50 -25.34 21.23
N ALA A 236 23.57 -24.60 22.34
CA ALA A 236 22.77 -23.38 22.54
C ALA A 236 23.07 -22.32 21.47
N HIS A 237 24.35 -22.05 21.17
CA HIS A 237 24.74 -21.11 20.12
C HIS A 237 24.24 -21.54 18.73
N ALA A 238 24.26 -22.84 18.41
CA ALA A 238 23.75 -23.35 17.15
C ALA A 238 22.24 -23.14 17.00
N LEU A 239 21.47 -23.38 18.08
CA LEU A 239 20.02 -23.11 18.11
C LEU A 239 19.73 -21.61 17.94
N LEU A 240 20.42 -20.76 18.70
CA LEU A 240 20.26 -19.30 18.62
C LEU A 240 20.66 -18.74 17.27
N ALA A 241 21.71 -19.26 16.63
CA ALA A 241 22.11 -18.84 15.29
C ALA A 241 21.03 -19.16 14.23
N GLN A 242 20.39 -20.34 14.35
CA GLN A 242 19.27 -20.70 13.48
C GLN A 242 18.06 -19.79 13.74
N ALA A 243 17.71 -19.56 15.01
CA ALA A 243 16.55 -18.75 15.39
C ALA A 243 16.71 -17.29 15.00
N GLY A 244 17.91 -16.75 15.21
CA GLY A 244 18.30 -15.41 14.79
C GLY A 244 18.19 -15.23 13.27
N ARG A 245 18.43 -16.27 12.46
CA ARG A 245 18.22 -16.22 11.01
C ARG A 245 16.74 -16.08 10.64
N ILE A 246 15.88 -16.88 11.26
CA ILE A 246 14.42 -16.83 11.04
C ILE A 246 13.87 -15.45 11.43
N THR A 247 14.26 -14.96 12.60
CA THR A 247 13.93 -13.60 13.08
C THR A 247 14.44 -12.53 12.12
N SER A 248 15.69 -12.68 11.65
CA SER A 248 16.31 -11.73 10.71
C SER A 248 15.55 -11.64 9.38
N ASP A 249 15.07 -12.77 8.86
CA ASP A 249 14.34 -12.84 7.59
C ASP A 249 12.95 -12.19 7.72
N SER A 250 12.24 -12.43 8.82
CA SER A 250 10.98 -11.77 9.15
C SER A 250 11.13 -10.24 9.28
N LEU A 251 12.12 -9.79 10.07
CA LEU A 251 12.37 -8.36 10.22
C LEU A 251 12.84 -7.70 8.91
N ALA A 252 13.61 -8.39 8.07
CA ALA A 252 14.02 -7.87 6.77
C ALA A 252 12.84 -7.69 5.81
N GLY A 253 11.89 -8.64 5.79
CA GLY A 253 10.68 -8.51 4.98
C GLY A 253 9.78 -7.36 5.46
N LEU A 254 9.60 -7.21 6.78
CA LEU A 254 8.87 -6.08 7.36
C LEU A 254 9.54 -4.75 7.01
N GLU A 255 10.85 -4.66 7.13
CA GLU A 255 11.61 -3.47 6.76
C GLU A 255 11.42 -3.11 5.27
N GLY A 256 11.49 -4.11 4.38
CA GLY A 256 11.25 -3.95 2.96
C GLY A 256 9.86 -3.37 2.67
N LEU A 257 8.83 -3.90 3.33
CA LEU A 257 7.46 -3.38 3.24
C LEU A 257 7.40 -1.92 3.68
N VAL A 258 7.91 -1.60 4.88
CA VAL A 258 7.87 -0.25 5.46
C VAL A 258 8.56 0.76 4.54
N ARG A 259 9.72 0.40 3.99
CA ARG A 259 10.47 1.27 3.06
C ARG A 259 9.73 1.46 1.74
N SER A 260 9.18 0.39 1.18
CA SER A 260 8.43 0.45 -0.08
C SER A 260 7.16 1.29 0.05
N ALA A 261 6.53 1.30 1.22
CA ALA A 261 5.34 2.10 1.50
C ALA A 261 5.63 3.61 1.48
N LYS A 262 6.89 4.07 1.42
CA LYS A 262 7.21 5.51 1.31
C LYS A 262 6.58 6.18 0.08
N SER A 263 6.42 5.46 -1.03
CA SER A 263 5.79 5.99 -2.26
C SER A 263 4.27 6.14 -2.15
N ILE A 264 3.66 5.62 -1.09
CA ILE A 264 2.23 5.70 -0.82
C ILE A 264 2.00 6.97 0.02
N PRO A 265 1.25 7.97 -0.47
CA PRO A 265 0.95 9.17 0.32
C PRO A 265 0.12 8.87 1.58
N GLY A 266 0.00 9.82 2.50
CA GLY A 266 -0.79 9.68 3.73
C GLY A 266 -0.21 8.71 4.77
N ARG A 267 -0.94 8.54 5.88
CA ARG A 267 -0.61 7.56 6.94
C ARG A 267 -0.90 6.12 6.49
N LYS A 268 -0.04 5.17 6.87
CA LYS A 268 -0.20 3.73 6.59
C LYS A 268 -0.20 2.93 7.87
N LEU A 269 -1.07 1.93 7.94
CA LEU A 269 -1.16 1.03 9.09
C LEU A 269 -0.55 -0.31 8.73
N VAL A 270 0.32 -0.83 9.58
CA VAL A 270 0.85 -2.19 9.47
C VAL A 270 0.41 -2.97 10.69
N PHE A 271 -0.37 -4.03 10.50
CA PHE A 271 -0.62 -5.05 11.51
C PHE A 271 0.45 -6.13 11.36
N PHE A 272 1.41 -6.15 12.28
CA PHE A 272 2.42 -7.18 12.42
C PHE A 272 1.87 -8.33 13.27
N ILE A 273 1.59 -9.47 12.65
CA ILE A 273 0.96 -10.64 13.29
C ILE A 273 2.01 -11.74 13.46
N SER A 274 2.33 -12.11 14.69
CA SER A 274 3.41 -13.06 15.02
C SER A 274 3.10 -13.79 16.33
N ASP A 275 3.70 -14.96 16.55
CA ASP A 275 3.69 -15.64 17.86
C ASP A 275 4.83 -15.12 18.77
N GLY A 276 5.63 -14.18 18.30
CA GLY A 276 6.77 -13.65 19.02
C GLY A 276 8.08 -14.32 18.64
N PHE A 277 9.17 -13.68 19.05
CA PHE A 277 10.53 -14.10 18.82
C PHE A 277 11.43 -13.49 19.89
N PHE A 278 12.57 -14.12 20.17
CA PHE A 278 13.51 -13.62 21.18
C PHE A 278 14.51 -12.65 20.55
N LEU A 279 14.75 -11.53 21.22
CA LEU A 279 15.79 -10.58 20.86
C LEU A 279 17.11 -11.09 21.44
N ASP A 280 17.91 -11.77 20.63
CA ASP A 280 19.25 -12.23 21.03
C ASP A 280 20.16 -11.03 21.36
N GLY A 281 20.78 -11.05 22.53
CA GLY A 281 21.45 -9.91 23.16
C GLY A 281 22.94 -9.79 22.89
N ARG A 282 23.63 -10.80 22.35
CA ARG A 282 25.10 -10.78 22.23
C ARG A 282 25.64 -10.71 20.81
N ASN A 283 24.98 -11.36 19.85
CA ASN A 283 25.46 -11.44 18.47
C ASN A 283 24.38 -11.12 17.41
N SER A 284 23.20 -10.64 17.82
CA SER A 284 22.08 -10.43 16.89
C SER A 284 22.04 -9.03 16.28
N ASP A 285 21.70 -9.00 14.99
CA ASP A 285 21.30 -7.80 14.26
C ASP A 285 19.83 -7.42 14.55
N ALA A 286 19.11 -8.13 15.44
CA ALA A 286 17.68 -7.97 15.62
C ALA A 286 17.32 -6.61 16.22
N ASN A 287 17.97 -6.21 17.32
CA ASN A 287 17.79 -4.88 17.91
C ASN A 287 18.11 -3.76 16.90
N TYR A 288 19.16 -3.95 16.12
CA TYR A 288 19.57 -3.00 15.09
C TYR A 288 18.55 -2.91 13.93
N LYS A 289 17.99 -4.05 13.50
CA LYS A 289 16.89 -4.11 12.52
C LYS A 289 15.63 -3.44 13.06
N LEU A 290 15.26 -3.66 14.32
CA LEU A 290 14.15 -2.97 14.96
C LEU A 290 14.32 -1.45 14.87
N GLN A 291 15.51 -0.93 15.19
CA GLN A 291 15.82 0.50 15.06
C GLN A 291 15.69 1.01 13.62
N ARG A 292 16.14 0.22 12.63
CA ARG A 292 16.00 0.56 11.20
C ARG A 292 14.55 0.57 10.74
N ILE A 293 13.74 -0.41 11.18
CA ILE A 293 12.31 -0.46 10.90
C ILE A 293 11.61 0.76 11.50
N THR A 294 11.88 1.08 12.78
CA THR A 294 11.35 2.27 13.44
C THR A 294 11.71 3.55 12.71
N SER A 295 12.99 3.70 12.30
CA SER A 295 13.44 4.86 11.53
C SER A 295 12.77 4.95 10.16
N ALA A 296 12.62 3.82 9.45
CA ALA A 296 11.96 3.77 8.15
C ALA A 296 10.46 4.06 8.27
N ALA A 297 9.82 3.60 9.35
CA ALA A 297 8.41 3.81 9.63
C ALA A 297 8.12 5.29 9.89
N ALA A 298 8.94 5.96 10.71
CA ALA A 298 8.83 7.39 10.96
C ALA A 298 8.94 8.23 9.67
N LYS A 299 9.88 7.91 8.78
CA LYS A 299 10.05 8.60 7.48
C LYS A 299 8.96 8.30 6.48
N SER A 300 8.30 7.15 6.62
CA SER A 300 7.27 6.68 5.70
C SER A 300 5.87 6.91 6.26
N GLY A 301 5.67 7.54 7.42
CA GLY A 301 4.34 7.70 8.02
C GLY A 301 3.62 6.36 8.26
N VAL A 302 4.39 5.31 8.59
CA VAL A 302 3.89 3.98 8.93
C VAL A 302 3.75 3.87 10.44
N VAL A 303 2.61 3.37 10.90
CA VAL A 303 2.35 3.00 12.30
C VAL A 303 2.16 1.49 12.39
N ILE A 304 2.94 0.83 13.24
CA ILE A 304 2.89 -0.63 13.39
C ILE A 304 2.04 -0.98 14.62
N TYR A 305 1.03 -1.81 14.43
CA TYR A 305 0.28 -2.50 15.47
C TYR A 305 0.73 -3.95 15.50
N SER A 306 1.08 -4.47 16.68
CA SER A 306 1.50 -5.86 16.80
C SER A 306 0.40 -6.71 17.41
N ILE A 307 0.19 -7.90 16.89
CA ILE A 307 -0.81 -8.86 17.36
C ILE A 307 -0.10 -10.18 17.65
N ASP A 308 -0.20 -10.64 18.89
CA ASP A 308 0.23 -11.99 19.28
C ASP A 308 -0.83 -13.00 18.85
N ALA A 309 -0.50 -13.81 17.84
CA ALA A 309 -1.44 -14.72 17.21
C ALA A 309 -1.72 -15.99 18.04
N ARG A 310 -0.98 -16.23 19.13
CA ARG A 310 -1.22 -17.34 20.06
C ARG A 310 -2.56 -17.22 20.79
N GLY A 311 -3.10 -16.00 20.90
CA GLY A 311 -4.34 -15.73 21.61
C GLY A 311 -4.14 -15.69 23.13
N LEU A 312 -5.08 -16.26 23.90
CA LEU A 312 -4.93 -16.40 25.35
C LEU A 312 -3.94 -17.53 25.67
N VAL A 313 -2.77 -17.17 26.18
CA VAL A 313 -1.73 -18.12 26.57
C VAL A 313 -1.83 -18.43 28.06
N ALA A 314 -2.20 -19.67 28.40
CA ALA A 314 -2.20 -20.18 29.79
C ALA A 314 -0.88 -20.90 30.15
N SER A 315 -0.23 -21.51 29.16
CA SER A 315 1.11 -22.09 29.25
C SER A 315 1.72 -22.16 27.84
N LEU A 316 3.05 -22.07 27.73
CA LEU A 316 3.80 -22.23 26.49
C LEU A 316 4.29 -23.67 26.25
N SER A 317 3.89 -24.61 27.10
CA SER A 317 4.28 -26.02 26.96
C SER A 317 3.77 -26.61 25.64
N ASP A 318 4.68 -26.94 24.74
CA ASP A 318 4.40 -27.65 23.50
C ASP A 318 4.07 -29.12 23.79
N ALA A 319 2.79 -29.50 23.64
CA ALA A 319 2.32 -30.86 23.86
C ALA A 319 2.90 -31.88 22.84
N SER A 320 3.57 -31.43 21.78
CA SER A 320 4.21 -32.28 20.77
C SER A 320 5.69 -32.58 21.07
N SER A 321 6.27 -31.95 22.10
CA SER A 321 7.63 -32.20 22.57
C SER A 321 7.59 -33.09 23.83
N PRO A 322 8.46 -34.10 23.97
CA PRO A 322 8.53 -34.90 25.19
C PRO A 322 8.71 -33.98 26.41
N SER A 323 7.83 -34.08 27.39
CA SER A 323 7.94 -33.29 28.61
C SER A 323 9.28 -33.58 29.29
N GLN A 324 10.15 -32.57 29.40
CA GLN A 324 11.42 -32.69 30.10
C GLN A 324 11.13 -32.98 31.59
N PHE A 325 11.49 -34.18 32.06
CA PHE A 325 11.33 -34.52 33.46
C PHE A 325 12.46 -33.88 34.27
N ASP A 326 12.13 -32.85 35.05
CA ASP A 326 13.04 -32.19 35.98
C ASP A 326 12.46 -32.19 37.40
N PRO A 327 12.85 -33.16 38.25
CA PRO A 327 12.36 -33.23 39.63
C PRO A 327 12.86 -32.09 40.52
N SER A 328 13.87 -31.31 40.07
CA SER A 328 14.42 -30.18 40.82
C SER A 328 13.65 -28.87 40.58
N GLY A 329 12.79 -28.82 39.56
CA GLY A 329 12.00 -27.66 39.17
C GLY A 329 12.83 -26.47 38.64
N ARG A 330 14.12 -26.66 38.34
CA ARG A 330 15.01 -25.65 37.76
C ARG A 330 14.47 -25.15 36.42
N LEU A 331 14.03 -26.08 35.56
CA LEU A 331 13.46 -25.74 34.25
C LEU A 331 12.17 -24.92 34.36
N GLN A 332 11.27 -25.31 35.26
CA GLN A 332 10.00 -24.59 35.45
C GLN A 332 10.24 -23.16 35.96
N ARG A 333 11.15 -22.96 36.93
CA ARG A 333 11.52 -21.62 37.38
C ARG A 333 12.17 -20.81 36.28
N ALA A 334 13.01 -21.43 35.47
CA ALA A 334 13.67 -20.75 34.37
C ALA A 334 12.70 -20.36 33.26
N SER A 335 11.65 -21.12 32.96
CA SER A 335 10.61 -20.74 31.99
C SER A 335 9.74 -19.54 32.42
N MET A 336 9.82 -19.09 33.67
CA MET A 336 9.16 -17.87 34.16
C MET A 336 9.75 -16.64 33.46
N GLY A 337 9.11 -16.20 32.38
CA GLY A 337 9.55 -15.05 31.58
C GLY A 337 9.59 -15.32 30.08
N GLU A 338 9.44 -16.57 29.65
CA GLU A 338 9.46 -16.97 28.24
C GLU A 338 8.44 -16.19 27.40
N LEU A 339 7.20 -16.14 27.90
CA LEU A 339 6.12 -15.40 27.22
C LEU A 339 6.46 -13.93 27.06
N SER A 340 6.88 -13.26 28.13
CA SER A 340 7.23 -11.84 28.09
C SER A 340 8.40 -11.58 27.13
N ALA A 341 9.45 -12.39 27.19
CA ALA A 341 10.63 -12.23 26.34
C ALA A 341 10.30 -12.41 24.85
N SER A 342 9.39 -13.34 24.50
CA SER A 342 8.90 -13.51 23.12
C SER A 342 8.05 -12.33 22.63
N GLN A 343 7.40 -11.58 23.55
CA GLN A 343 6.54 -10.45 23.25
C GLN A 343 7.29 -9.11 23.16
N ASP A 344 8.54 -9.04 23.64
CA ASP A 344 9.31 -7.80 23.71
C ASP A 344 9.53 -7.16 22.33
N GLY A 345 9.85 -7.95 21.31
CA GLY A 345 10.01 -7.47 19.93
C GLY A 345 8.73 -6.86 19.35
N LEU A 346 7.58 -7.50 19.58
CA LEU A 346 6.26 -7.00 19.17
C LEU A 346 5.93 -5.69 19.89
N ASN A 347 6.19 -5.64 21.20
CA ASN A 347 5.94 -4.44 22.00
C ASN A 347 6.82 -3.27 21.56
N ALA A 348 8.10 -3.53 21.27
CA ALA A 348 9.04 -2.54 20.78
C ALA A 348 8.60 -1.95 19.43
N LEU A 349 8.32 -2.79 18.42
CA LEU A 349 7.84 -2.33 17.10
C LEU A 349 6.60 -1.46 17.21
N ALA A 350 5.62 -1.88 18.02
CA ALA A 350 4.39 -1.13 18.17
C ALA A 350 4.61 0.21 18.86
N ARG A 351 5.25 0.23 20.04
CA ARG A 351 5.44 1.47 20.81
C ARG A 351 6.37 2.46 20.11
N ASP A 352 7.43 1.98 19.49
CA ASP A 352 8.43 2.85 18.89
C ASP A 352 7.92 3.53 17.61
N THR A 353 6.92 2.94 16.94
CA THR A 353 6.25 3.54 15.77
C THR A 353 4.94 4.27 16.11
N GLY A 354 4.51 4.27 17.38
CA GLY A 354 3.32 4.97 17.85
C GLY A 354 2.02 4.17 17.75
N GLY A 355 2.08 2.85 17.53
CA GLY A 355 0.94 1.94 17.59
C GLY A 355 0.80 1.23 18.95
N LYS A 356 0.08 0.11 18.97
CA LYS A 356 -0.19 -0.71 20.17
C LYS A 356 0.08 -2.19 19.89
N ALA A 357 0.54 -2.89 20.92
CA ALA A 357 0.64 -4.35 20.91
C ALA A 357 -0.57 -4.97 21.61
N TYR A 358 -1.14 -6.01 21.02
CA TYR A 358 -2.29 -6.74 21.52
C TYR A 358 -1.87 -8.17 21.87
N PHE A 359 -1.91 -8.49 23.15
CA PHE A 359 -1.47 -9.76 23.73
C PHE A 359 -2.62 -10.43 24.48
N ASN A 360 -2.50 -11.75 24.70
CA ASN A 360 -3.35 -12.52 25.61
C ASN A 360 -4.87 -12.38 25.35
N SER A 361 -5.29 -12.36 24.10
CA SER A 361 -6.70 -12.23 23.72
C SER A 361 -7.08 -13.19 22.60
N ASN A 362 -8.15 -13.95 22.78
CA ASN A 362 -8.77 -14.74 21.70
C ASN A 362 -9.70 -13.89 20.81
N ALA A 363 -10.03 -12.68 21.23
CA ALA A 363 -10.78 -11.71 20.44
C ALA A 363 -9.79 -10.74 19.79
N LEU A 364 -9.25 -11.14 18.63
CA LEU A 364 -8.32 -10.31 17.86
C LEU A 364 -9.05 -9.27 16.97
N GLU A 365 -10.31 -9.53 16.62
CA GLU A 365 -11.12 -8.61 15.79
C GLU A 365 -11.31 -7.22 16.43
N PRO A 366 -11.65 -7.10 17.73
CA PRO A 366 -11.73 -5.81 18.40
C PRO A 366 -10.43 -5.01 18.35
N ALA A 367 -9.26 -5.67 18.31
CA ALA A 367 -7.97 -5.01 18.23
C ALA A 367 -7.77 -4.31 16.88
N VAL A 368 -8.08 -5.00 15.77
CA VAL A 368 -8.03 -4.43 14.42
C VAL A 368 -9.05 -3.30 14.30
N LYS A 369 -10.31 -3.53 14.69
CA LYS A 369 -11.37 -2.52 14.63
C LYS A 369 -11.04 -1.26 15.44
N ARG A 370 -10.52 -1.45 16.66
CA ARG A 370 -10.09 -0.35 17.52
C ARG A 370 -8.91 0.39 16.90
N ALA A 371 -7.87 -0.29 16.43
CA ALA A 371 -6.73 0.34 15.79
C ALA A 371 -7.13 1.15 14.54
N LEU A 372 -8.03 0.61 13.70
CA LEU A 372 -8.57 1.33 12.56
C LEU A 372 -9.29 2.61 13.02
N LYS A 373 -10.19 2.51 13.99
CA LYS A 373 -10.93 3.66 14.53
C LYS A 373 -10.03 4.70 15.20
N GLU A 374 -9.07 4.27 16.02
CA GLU A 374 -8.15 5.14 16.77
C GLU A 374 -7.19 5.92 15.86
N THR A 375 -6.88 5.40 14.67
CA THR A 375 -5.93 6.04 13.75
C THR A 375 -6.60 6.86 12.64
N SER A 376 -7.93 6.98 12.66
CA SER A 376 -8.67 7.77 11.68
C SER A 376 -8.36 9.26 11.77
N THR A 377 -8.06 9.75 12.96
CA THR A 377 -7.93 11.18 13.25
C THR A 377 -6.78 11.38 14.23
N TYR A 378 -5.96 12.38 13.97
CA TYR A 378 -4.78 12.68 14.80
C TYR A 378 -4.40 14.15 14.70
N TYR A 379 -3.61 14.61 15.67
CA TYR A 379 -2.95 15.91 15.61
C TYR A 379 -1.58 15.76 14.98
N LEU A 380 -1.28 16.59 13.99
CA LEU A 380 0.02 16.68 13.33
C LEU A 380 0.77 17.89 13.90
N LEU A 381 1.83 17.61 14.66
CA LEU A 381 2.72 18.61 15.24
C LEU A 381 4.02 18.61 14.43
N ALA A 382 4.42 19.76 13.90
CA ALA A 382 5.74 19.89 13.25
C ALA A 382 6.63 20.87 14.01
N TRP A 383 7.91 20.51 14.16
CA TRP A 383 8.87 21.24 14.98
C TRP A 383 10.29 21.13 14.41
N LYS A 384 11.17 22.06 14.76
CA LYS A 384 12.55 22.08 14.27
C LYS A 384 13.48 21.28 15.19
N PRO A 385 14.18 20.24 14.72
CA PRO A 385 15.26 19.61 15.47
C PRO A 385 16.49 20.52 15.49
N ASN A 386 17.26 20.48 16.59
CA ASN A 386 18.55 21.17 16.65
C ASN A 386 19.65 20.36 15.91
N GLN A 387 20.80 20.99 15.66
CA GLN A 387 21.89 20.36 14.92
C GLN A 387 22.39 19.05 15.54
N GLU A 388 22.54 19.04 16.87
CA GLU A 388 22.95 17.85 17.63
C GLU A 388 22.01 16.66 17.40
N THR A 389 20.69 16.89 17.47
CA THR A 389 19.68 15.87 17.21
C THR A 389 19.67 15.42 15.74
N LYS A 390 20.01 16.29 14.79
CA LYS A 390 20.07 15.92 13.36
C LYS A 390 21.25 14.99 13.04
N GLU A 391 22.41 15.23 13.63
CA GLU A 391 23.66 14.50 13.30
C GLU A 391 23.89 13.26 14.16
N SER A 392 23.11 13.11 15.23
CA SER A 392 23.24 12.02 16.18
C SER A 392 22.68 10.70 15.64
N ARG A 393 23.46 9.63 15.85
CA ARG A 393 23.02 8.22 15.69
C ARG A 393 22.32 7.67 16.93
N LYS A 394 22.23 8.45 18.01
CA LYS A 394 21.53 8.04 19.23
C LYS A 394 20.02 8.14 19.02
N PHE A 395 19.28 7.30 19.73
CA PHE A 395 17.83 7.40 19.79
C PHE A 395 17.43 8.62 20.63
N HIS A 396 16.62 9.50 20.04
CA HIS A 396 16.07 10.68 20.70
C HIS A 396 14.63 10.42 21.10
N ARG A 397 14.32 10.56 22.39
CA ARG A 397 13.00 10.28 22.94
C ARG A 397 12.08 11.46 22.70
N ILE A 398 10.89 11.18 22.18
CA ILE A 398 9.79 12.15 22.02
C ILE A 398 8.84 11.97 23.19
N GLU A 399 8.51 13.06 23.88
CA GLU A 399 7.42 13.10 24.85
C GLU A 399 6.46 14.22 24.51
N VAL A 400 5.17 13.89 24.50
CA VAL A 400 4.08 14.86 24.35
C VAL A 400 3.16 14.74 25.54
N LYS A 401 2.90 15.86 26.20
CA LYS A 401 1.97 15.97 27.33
C LYS A 401 0.84 16.91 26.98
N VAL A 402 -0.29 16.73 27.65
CA VAL A 402 -1.43 17.66 27.64
C VAL A 402 -1.65 18.15 29.06
N PRO A 403 -0.93 19.21 29.50
CA PRO A 403 -0.99 19.70 30.87
C PRO A 403 -2.41 20.05 31.30
N GLY A 404 -2.71 19.88 32.59
CA GLY A 404 -4.03 20.18 33.15
C GLY A 404 -5.15 19.19 32.77
N LYS A 405 -4.88 18.18 31.93
CA LYS A 405 -5.87 17.16 31.51
C LYS A 405 -5.42 15.72 31.85
N PRO A 406 -5.25 15.36 33.15
CA PRO A 406 -4.68 14.06 33.57
C PRO A 406 -5.56 12.84 33.23
N GLY A 407 -6.82 13.05 32.84
CA GLY A 407 -7.71 11.99 32.38
C GLY A 407 -7.46 11.56 30.93
N LEU A 408 -6.57 12.24 30.21
CA LEU A 408 -6.27 11.97 28.80
C LEU A 408 -5.05 11.08 28.65
N THR A 409 -5.13 10.15 27.71
CA THR A 409 -4.01 9.30 27.30
C THR A 409 -3.44 9.82 25.99
N VAL A 410 -2.16 10.19 26.00
CA VAL A 410 -1.44 10.63 24.79
C VAL A 410 -0.69 9.43 24.21
N GLN A 411 -0.93 9.16 22.94
CA GLN A 411 -0.23 8.16 22.16
C GLN A 411 0.59 8.86 21.07
N VAL A 412 1.90 8.68 21.14
CA VAL A 412 2.89 9.25 20.24
C VAL A 412 4.01 8.24 20.05
N ARG A 413 4.68 8.26 18.89
CA ARG A 413 5.87 7.43 18.69
C ARG A 413 6.93 7.77 19.74
N ARG A 414 7.61 6.75 20.27
CA ARG A 414 8.53 6.91 21.40
C ARG A 414 9.75 7.78 21.09
N GLY A 415 10.16 7.87 19.83
CA GLY A 415 11.35 8.62 19.45
C GLY A 415 11.74 8.46 17.98
N PHE A 416 12.97 8.87 17.66
CA PHE A 416 13.54 8.81 16.32
C PHE A 416 15.07 8.84 16.36
N PHE A 417 15.70 8.57 15.22
CA PHE A 417 17.13 8.73 14.99
C PHE A 417 17.38 9.94 14.09
N GLY A 418 18.34 10.80 14.43
CA GLY A 418 18.75 11.92 13.58
C GLY A 418 19.35 11.44 12.27
N VAL A 419 20.32 10.54 12.39
CA VAL A 419 20.91 9.79 11.27
C VAL A 419 20.38 8.37 11.27
N GLU A 420 19.81 7.96 10.15
CA GLU A 420 19.29 6.60 9.98
C GLU A 420 20.41 5.56 10.14
N PRO A 421 20.19 4.47 10.89
CA PRO A 421 21.19 3.42 11.01
C PRO A 421 21.52 2.82 9.63
N ALA A 422 22.78 2.91 9.22
CA ALA A 422 23.27 2.43 7.93
C ALA A 422 23.42 0.90 7.91
N PRO A 423 22.83 0.18 6.93
CA PRO A 423 22.84 -1.29 6.91
C PRO A 423 24.24 -1.86 7.18
N ALA A 424 24.32 -2.93 7.99
CA ALA A 424 25.57 -3.59 8.30
C ALA A 424 26.35 -3.85 7.00
N ALA A 425 27.55 -3.31 6.90
CA ALA A 425 28.29 -3.28 5.65
C ALA A 425 28.73 -4.69 5.25
N ASN A 426 27.96 -5.35 4.39
CA ASN A 426 28.51 -6.40 3.55
C ASN A 426 29.55 -5.74 2.66
N LYS A 427 30.83 -6.06 2.87
CA LYS A 427 31.97 -5.64 2.05
C LYS A 427 31.91 -6.27 0.66
N THR A 428 30.84 -6.02 -0.09
CA THR A 428 30.85 -6.21 -1.54
C THR A 428 31.31 -4.89 -2.12
N ARG A 429 32.56 -4.85 -2.61
CA ARG A 429 33.13 -3.71 -3.33
C ARG A 429 32.20 -3.33 -4.47
N ARG A 430 31.37 -2.31 -4.27
CA ARG A 430 30.57 -1.71 -5.33
C ARG A 430 31.54 -0.87 -6.15
N ASN A 431 31.94 -1.38 -7.31
CA ASN A 431 32.67 -0.61 -8.32
C ASN A 431 31.76 0.53 -8.80
N THR A 432 31.84 1.69 -8.15
CA THR A 432 31.21 2.92 -8.63
C THR A 432 32.07 3.47 -9.76
N LYS A 433 31.88 2.96 -10.97
CA LYS A 433 32.22 3.73 -12.17
C LYS A 433 31.30 4.95 -12.19
N GLN A 434 31.88 6.13 -12.02
CA GLN A 434 31.22 7.39 -12.31
C GLN A 434 30.79 7.36 -13.78
N VAL A 435 29.48 7.24 -14.00
CA VAL A 435 28.89 7.45 -15.30
C VAL A 435 28.91 8.97 -15.54
N PRO A 436 29.48 9.46 -16.65
CA PRO A 436 29.46 10.88 -16.98
C PRO A 436 28.01 11.38 -17.03
N VAL A 437 27.77 12.59 -16.53
CA VAL A 437 26.48 13.29 -16.62
C VAL A 437 26.23 13.64 -18.10
N ALA A 438 25.75 12.67 -18.86
CA ALA A 438 25.09 12.85 -20.13
C ALA A 438 23.59 12.59 -19.91
N SER A 439 22.74 13.43 -20.53
CA SER A 439 21.27 13.34 -20.65
C SER A 439 20.58 12.23 -19.84
N ALA A 440 19.67 12.62 -18.94
CA ALA A 440 18.90 11.72 -18.06
C ALA A 440 18.66 10.33 -18.69
N PRO A 441 19.12 9.23 -18.05
CA PRO A 441 19.04 7.90 -18.64
C PRO A 441 17.60 7.58 -19.01
N ARG A 442 17.38 7.07 -20.24
CA ARG A 442 16.05 6.63 -20.68
C ARG A 442 15.54 5.55 -19.71
N ILE A 443 14.50 5.88 -18.94
CA ILE A 443 13.79 4.89 -18.12
C ILE A 443 12.90 4.09 -19.06
N GLU A 444 13.16 2.78 -19.18
CA GLU A 444 12.29 1.90 -19.95
C GLU A 444 10.91 1.79 -19.28
N LEU A 445 9.85 1.83 -20.10
CA LEU A 445 8.47 1.70 -19.63
C LEU A 445 8.24 0.45 -18.76
N SER A 446 8.93 -0.65 -19.10
CA SER A 446 8.93 -1.91 -18.34
C SER A 446 9.40 -1.73 -16.88
N LYS A 447 10.41 -0.88 -16.64
CA LYS A 447 10.94 -0.60 -15.29
C LYS A 447 9.95 0.18 -14.44
N VAL A 448 9.19 1.09 -15.06
CA VAL A 448 8.14 1.88 -14.40
C VAL A 448 6.96 0.97 -14.02
N MET A 449 6.54 0.08 -14.92
CA MET A 449 5.45 -0.87 -14.66
C MET A 449 5.82 -1.96 -13.63
N ASN A 450 7.10 -2.32 -13.51
CA ASN A 450 7.53 -3.38 -12.62
C ASN A 450 7.72 -2.93 -11.16
N GLN A 451 7.58 -1.62 -10.87
CA GLN A 451 7.61 -1.14 -9.49
C GLN A 451 6.50 -1.78 -8.64
N PRO A 452 6.72 -2.00 -7.33
CA PRO A 452 5.68 -2.53 -6.45
C PRO A 452 4.45 -1.62 -6.36
N PHE A 453 4.66 -0.31 -6.35
CA PHE A 453 3.60 0.69 -6.28
C PHE A 453 3.64 1.62 -7.50
N PRO A 454 2.49 2.21 -7.89
CA PRO A 454 2.42 3.12 -9.03
C PRO A 454 3.31 4.37 -8.88
N GLU A 455 4.04 4.73 -9.94
CA GLU A 455 4.79 5.97 -10.08
C GLU A 455 3.87 7.12 -10.47
N ARG A 456 4.05 8.30 -9.87
CA ARG A 456 3.07 9.39 -9.94
C ARG A 456 3.61 10.70 -10.53
N GLU A 457 4.78 10.69 -11.18
CA GLU A 457 5.27 11.90 -11.85
C GLU A 457 4.38 12.33 -13.03
N ILE A 458 3.72 11.35 -13.66
CA ILE A 458 2.61 11.54 -14.60
C ILE A 458 1.40 10.80 -14.00
N PRO A 459 0.31 11.47 -13.60
CA PRO A 459 -0.88 10.81 -13.08
C PRO A 459 -1.60 10.06 -14.21
N ILE A 460 -1.99 8.82 -13.94
CA ILE A 460 -2.74 7.98 -14.88
C ILE A 460 -4.01 7.52 -14.17
N ALA A 461 -5.17 7.88 -14.72
CA ALA A 461 -6.41 7.21 -14.37
C ALA A 461 -6.52 5.92 -15.20
N LEU A 462 -6.81 4.80 -14.52
CA LEU A 462 -6.93 3.48 -15.13
C LEU A 462 -8.35 2.94 -14.89
N SER A 463 -9.02 2.58 -15.97
CA SER A 463 -10.30 1.87 -15.96
C SER A 463 -10.13 0.49 -16.60
N LEU A 464 -10.44 -0.56 -15.85
CA LEU A 464 -10.41 -1.94 -16.32
C LEU A 464 -11.84 -2.45 -16.39
N ASN A 465 -12.27 -2.85 -17.57
CA ASN A 465 -13.62 -3.34 -17.79
C ASN A 465 -13.60 -4.69 -18.50
N TYR A 466 -14.46 -5.61 -18.09
CA TYR A 466 -14.67 -6.86 -18.81
C TYR A 466 -16.04 -6.86 -19.49
N LEU A 467 -16.06 -7.34 -20.72
CA LEU A 467 -17.25 -7.55 -21.55
C LEU A 467 -17.13 -8.90 -22.25
N ASN A 468 -18.25 -9.50 -22.65
CA ASN A 468 -18.23 -10.66 -23.54
C ASN A 468 -18.63 -10.21 -24.94
N VAL A 469 -17.74 -10.42 -25.91
CA VAL A 469 -17.99 -10.09 -27.31
C VAL A 469 -18.49 -11.37 -28.01
N PRO A 470 -19.61 -11.30 -28.76
CA PRO A 470 -20.09 -12.42 -29.55
C PRO A 470 -18.98 -13.04 -30.40
N GLU A 471 -18.91 -14.37 -30.44
CA GLU A 471 -17.94 -15.19 -31.18
C GLU A 471 -16.46 -15.06 -30.76
N LYS A 472 -16.04 -13.93 -30.15
CA LYS A 472 -14.66 -13.69 -29.71
C LYS A 472 -14.42 -14.02 -28.23
N GLY A 473 -15.49 -14.09 -27.43
CA GLY A 473 -15.41 -14.43 -26.02
C GLY A 473 -15.13 -13.23 -25.11
N SER A 474 -14.55 -13.48 -23.94
CA SER A 474 -14.32 -12.45 -22.93
C SER A 474 -13.19 -11.49 -23.33
N MET A 475 -13.47 -10.20 -23.22
CA MET A 475 -12.57 -9.11 -23.54
C MET A 475 -12.38 -8.21 -22.32
N LEU A 476 -11.13 -8.02 -21.94
CA LEU A 476 -10.68 -6.96 -21.05
C LEU A 476 -10.43 -5.70 -21.88
N SER A 477 -11.04 -4.58 -21.50
CA SER A 477 -10.69 -3.24 -21.98
C SER A 477 -9.86 -2.55 -20.90
N ALA A 478 -8.59 -2.27 -21.20
CA ALA A 478 -7.73 -1.45 -20.36
C ALA A 478 -7.69 -0.02 -20.92
N SER A 479 -8.32 0.92 -20.21
CA SER A 479 -8.40 2.33 -20.62
C SER A 479 -7.59 3.21 -19.67
N MET A 480 -6.78 4.08 -20.26
CA MET A 480 -5.89 5.03 -19.58
C MET A 480 -6.33 6.45 -19.93
N GLN A 481 -6.36 7.33 -18.94
CA GLN A 481 -6.51 8.76 -19.15
C GLN A 481 -5.36 9.48 -18.47
N VAL A 482 -4.66 10.33 -19.24
CA VAL A 482 -3.44 11.02 -18.82
C VAL A 482 -3.60 12.52 -19.09
N PRO A 483 -3.51 13.39 -18.07
CA PRO A 483 -3.68 14.82 -18.27
C PRO A 483 -2.55 15.42 -19.09
N ARG A 484 -2.92 16.27 -20.07
CA ARG A 484 -1.97 16.75 -21.09
C ARG A 484 -0.91 17.70 -20.54
N GLU A 485 -1.20 18.38 -19.44
CA GLU A 485 -0.29 19.33 -18.79
C GLU A 485 0.99 18.68 -18.23
N PHE A 486 1.03 17.35 -18.15
CA PHE A 486 2.20 16.59 -17.69
C PHE A 486 3.21 16.30 -18.80
N PHE A 487 2.89 16.58 -20.07
CA PHE A 487 3.76 16.33 -21.22
C PHE A 487 4.56 17.57 -21.66
N SER A 488 5.74 17.33 -22.21
CA SER A 488 6.61 18.41 -22.69
C SER A 488 6.43 18.62 -24.18
N PHE A 489 5.77 19.72 -24.54
CA PHE A 489 5.55 20.08 -25.94
C PHE A 489 6.79 20.73 -26.57
N ALA A 490 6.96 20.52 -27.87
CA ALA A 490 8.00 21.11 -28.70
C ALA A 490 7.45 21.44 -30.09
N PRO A 491 7.93 22.52 -30.73
CA PRO A 491 7.52 22.84 -32.09
C PRO A 491 8.05 21.80 -33.09
N VAL A 492 7.14 21.15 -33.81
CA VAL A 492 7.42 20.23 -34.93
C VAL A 492 6.50 20.62 -36.08
N ASN A 493 7.07 20.99 -37.23
CA ASN A 493 6.32 21.46 -38.41
C ASN A 493 5.32 22.59 -38.08
N GLY A 494 5.71 23.54 -37.23
CA GLY A 494 4.87 24.68 -36.84
C GLY A 494 3.75 24.36 -35.85
N LYS A 495 3.65 23.12 -35.35
CA LYS A 495 2.71 22.72 -34.30
C LYS A 495 3.47 22.32 -33.03
N GLU A 496 3.01 22.75 -31.88
CA GLU A 496 3.50 22.25 -30.59
C GLU A 496 3.03 20.80 -30.40
N THR A 497 3.97 19.86 -30.35
CA THR A 497 3.70 18.42 -30.24
C THR A 497 4.51 17.78 -29.12
N ALA A 498 3.98 16.71 -28.53
CA ALA A 498 4.67 15.85 -27.59
C ALA A 498 4.54 14.38 -28.04
N VAL A 499 5.54 13.56 -27.73
CA VAL A 499 5.53 12.13 -28.03
C VAL A 499 5.42 11.35 -26.72
N VAL A 500 4.40 10.50 -26.64
CA VAL A 500 4.05 9.74 -25.45
C VAL A 500 4.18 8.26 -25.74
N GLU A 501 4.98 7.56 -24.94
CA GLU A 501 5.04 6.10 -24.92
C GLU A 501 4.02 5.57 -23.91
N LEU A 502 3.14 4.69 -24.36
CA LEU A 502 2.11 4.02 -23.54
C LEU A 502 2.34 2.52 -23.60
N GLY A 503 1.90 1.80 -22.58
CA GLY A 503 1.98 0.35 -22.59
C GLY A 503 1.47 -0.29 -21.32
N GLY A 504 1.33 -1.61 -21.37
CA GLY A 504 0.81 -2.40 -20.28
C GLY A 504 1.24 -3.86 -20.32
N THR A 505 1.15 -4.50 -19.16
CA THR A 505 1.35 -5.95 -18.99
C THR A 505 0.24 -6.51 -18.10
N VAL A 506 -0.36 -7.61 -18.55
CA VAL A 506 -1.36 -8.36 -17.80
C VAL A 506 -0.67 -9.53 -17.11
N PHE A 507 -0.87 -9.68 -15.81
CA PHE A 507 -0.36 -10.78 -15.01
C PHE A 507 -1.53 -11.62 -14.49
N ASN A 508 -1.39 -12.94 -14.45
CA ASN A 508 -2.36 -13.79 -13.74
C ASN A 508 -2.15 -13.75 -12.22
N ALA A 509 -3.03 -14.38 -11.44
CA ALA A 509 -2.92 -14.48 -9.98
C ALA A 509 -1.66 -15.19 -9.44
N LYS A 510 -0.88 -15.85 -10.31
CA LYS A 510 0.43 -16.44 -9.98
C LYS A 510 1.59 -15.47 -10.24
N GLY A 511 1.33 -14.28 -10.78
CA GLY A 511 2.34 -13.29 -11.16
C GLY A 511 3.02 -13.60 -12.49
N GLN A 512 2.48 -14.54 -13.28
CA GLN A 512 3.02 -14.83 -14.61
C GLN A 512 2.50 -13.80 -15.60
N ALA A 513 3.41 -13.14 -16.32
CA ALA A 513 3.07 -12.18 -17.36
C ALA A 513 2.45 -12.90 -18.57
N GLY A 514 1.30 -12.40 -19.01
CA GLY A 514 0.60 -12.79 -20.23
C GLY A 514 0.69 -11.70 -21.28
N ALA A 515 -0.46 -11.19 -21.72
CA ALA A 515 -0.56 -10.16 -22.75
C ALA A 515 0.23 -8.89 -22.39
N LYS A 516 0.87 -8.30 -23.40
CA LYS A 516 1.62 -7.04 -23.32
C LYS A 516 1.26 -6.17 -24.51
N PHE A 517 1.24 -4.87 -24.31
CA PHE A 517 1.04 -3.89 -25.38
C PHE A 517 1.92 -2.67 -25.15
N SER A 518 2.29 -2.00 -26.24
CA SER A 518 2.99 -0.73 -26.20
C SER A 518 2.72 0.04 -27.48
N ASP A 519 2.43 1.33 -27.32
CA ASP A 519 2.18 2.26 -28.42
C ASP A 519 2.98 3.54 -28.20
N ARG A 520 3.31 4.22 -29.31
CA ARG A 520 3.96 5.53 -29.32
C ARG A 520 3.03 6.50 -30.03
N ILE A 521 2.51 7.48 -29.30
CA ILE A 521 1.49 8.41 -29.79
C ILE A 521 2.06 9.83 -29.81
N THR A 522 1.82 10.54 -30.91
CA THR A 522 2.11 11.98 -31.01
C THR A 522 0.85 12.76 -30.70
N ILE A 523 0.91 13.65 -29.70
CA ILE A 523 -0.18 14.55 -29.31
C ILE A 523 0.19 16.00 -29.62
N THR A 524 -0.81 16.84 -29.88
CA THR A 524 -0.63 18.29 -30.04
C THR A 524 -0.96 19.03 -28.75
N ALA A 525 -0.34 20.21 -28.56
CA ALA A 525 -0.62 21.06 -27.42
C ALA A 525 -2.09 21.49 -27.36
N VAL A 526 -2.50 21.88 -26.15
CA VAL A 526 -3.85 22.33 -25.86
C VAL A 526 -4.16 23.61 -26.63
N THR A 527 -5.16 23.55 -27.50
CA THR A 527 -5.83 24.70 -28.14
C THR A 527 -7.00 25.17 -27.26
N PRO A 528 -7.56 26.38 -27.45
CA PRO A 528 -8.79 26.79 -26.76
C PRO A 528 -9.94 25.78 -26.91
N GLU A 529 -10.00 25.08 -28.04
CA GLU A 529 -11.00 24.04 -28.36
C GLU A 529 -10.73 22.70 -27.64
N THR A 530 -9.47 22.42 -27.28
CA THR A 530 -9.07 21.17 -26.60
C THR A 530 -8.70 21.40 -25.12
N LYS A 531 -8.99 22.61 -24.60
CA LYS A 531 -8.72 22.98 -23.20
C LYS A 531 -9.56 22.11 -22.27
N GLY A 532 -8.88 21.31 -21.45
CA GLY A 532 -9.51 20.33 -20.56
C GLY A 532 -9.70 18.94 -21.16
N GLN A 533 -9.18 18.65 -22.36
CA GLN A 533 -9.19 17.30 -22.92
C GLN A 533 -7.89 16.54 -22.62
N ASP A 534 -8.00 15.51 -21.80
CA ASP A 534 -6.89 14.59 -21.49
C ASP A 534 -6.55 13.67 -22.68
N LEU A 535 -5.40 13.00 -22.60
CA LEU A 535 -5.08 11.89 -23.50
C LEU A 535 -5.80 10.63 -23.00
N ALA A 536 -6.83 10.20 -23.72
CA ALA A 536 -7.49 8.91 -23.51
C ALA A 536 -6.93 7.85 -24.46
N TYR A 537 -6.61 6.67 -23.93
CA TYR A 537 -6.08 5.53 -24.67
C TYR A 537 -6.75 4.25 -24.19
N GLY A 538 -7.26 3.41 -25.10
CA GLY A 538 -7.91 2.15 -24.76
C GLY A 538 -7.29 0.98 -25.53
N HIS A 539 -7.06 -0.13 -24.85
CA HIS A 539 -6.51 -1.35 -25.45
C HIS A 539 -7.37 -2.58 -25.11
N PRO A 540 -8.00 -3.25 -26.10
CA PRO A 540 -8.74 -4.48 -25.88
C PRO A 540 -7.83 -5.70 -25.84
N ILE A 541 -8.08 -6.62 -24.90
CA ILE A 541 -7.31 -7.84 -24.69
C ILE A 541 -8.29 -9.00 -24.48
N PHE A 542 -8.26 -10.00 -25.36
CA PHE A 542 -9.06 -11.20 -25.20
C PHE A 542 -8.36 -12.18 -24.26
N LEU A 543 -9.04 -12.57 -23.18
CA LEU A 543 -8.50 -13.40 -22.11
C LEU A 543 -9.56 -14.41 -21.65
N GLY A 544 -9.11 -15.58 -21.21
CA GLY A 544 -9.98 -16.56 -20.56
C GLY A 544 -10.42 -16.11 -19.16
N PRO A 545 -11.30 -16.90 -18.51
CA PRO A 545 -11.70 -16.65 -17.13
C PRO A 545 -10.50 -16.67 -16.17
N GLY A 546 -10.51 -15.78 -15.18
CA GLY A 546 -9.45 -15.71 -14.17
C GLY A 546 -9.34 -14.37 -13.49
N LEU A 547 -8.46 -14.33 -12.49
CA LEU A 547 -8.10 -13.10 -11.78
C LEU A 547 -6.79 -12.54 -12.35
N TYR A 548 -6.84 -11.30 -12.81
CA TYR A 548 -5.75 -10.64 -13.50
C TYR A 548 -5.37 -9.31 -12.85
N HIS A 549 -4.07 -9.04 -12.85
CA HIS A 549 -3.50 -7.74 -12.46
C HIS A 549 -2.97 -7.07 -13.71
N VAL A 550 -3.48 -5.89 -14.02
CA VAL A 550 -3.04 -5.09 -15.16
C VAL A 550 -2.16 -3.97 -14.63
N ARG A 551 -0.94 -3.86 -15.18
CA ARG A 551 -0.06 -2.73 -14.92
C ARG A 551 0.12 -1.95 -16.20
N VAL A 552 -0.09 -0.64 -16.14
CA VAL A 552 0.10 0.27 -17.28
C VAL A 552 1.09 1.36 -16.93
N ALA A 553 1.69 1.96 -17.95
CA ALA A 553 2.54 3.14 -17.77
C ALA A 553 2.45 4.08 -18.97
N ALA A 554 2.74 5.35 -18.70
CA ALA A 554 2.89 6.41 -19.68
C ALA A 554 4.22 7.12 -19.44
N ARG A 555 4.92 7.48 -20.52
CA ARG A 555 6.19 8.21 -20.45
C ARG A 555 6.21 9.33 -21.49
N ASP A 556 6.61 10.52 -21.05
CA ASP A 556 6.93 11.64 -21.93
C ASP A 556 8.33 11.43 -22.52
N GLU A 557 8.44 11.30 -23.84
CA GLU A 557 9.72 10.99 -24.47
C GLU A 557 10.75 12.12 -24.26
N LYS A 558 10.29 13.37 -24.27
CA LYS A 558 11.15 14.56 -24.20
C LYS A 558 11.70 14.80 -22.79
N SER A 559 10.85 14.84 -21.75
CA SER A 559 11.33 15.03 -20.38
C SER A 559 11.85 13.74 -19.74
N GLY A 560 11.44 12.58 -20.24
CA GLY A 560 11.72 11.29 -19.61
C GLY A 560 10.86 10.98 -18.38
N ARG A 561 9.98 11.92 -17.96
CA ARG A 561 9.02 11.70 -16.87
C ARG A 561 8.11 10.53 -17.20
N ALA A 562 7.76 9.74 -16.19
CA ALA A 562 6.90 8.59 -16.37
C ALA A 562 5.95 8.40 -15.19
N GLY A 563 4.82 7.77 -15.46
CA GLY A 563 3.85 7.35 -14.46
C GLY A 563 3.40 5.92 -14.72
N SER A 564 2.86 5.29 -13.69
CA SER A 564 2.19 4.00 -13.81
C SER A 564 0.87 3.99 -13.04
N ALA A 565 0.03 3.02 -13.38
CA ALA A 565 -1.18 2.69 -12.65
C ALA A 565 -1.39 1.18 -12.71
N HIS A 566 -1.91 0.60 -11.63
CA HIS A 566 -2.15 -0.84 -11.52
C HIS A 566 -3.61 -1.08 -11.13
N GLY A 567 -4.20 -2.19 -11.56
CA GLY A 567 -5.56 -2.57 -11.18
C GLY A 567 -5.80 -4.07 -11.26
N TRP A 568 -6.65 -4.59 -10.38
CA TRP A 568 -7.10 -5.97 -10.42
C TRP A 568 -8.47 -6.07 -11.08
N ILE A 569 -8.67 -7.13 -11.88
CA ILE A 569 -9.97 -7.45 -12.47
C ILE A 569 -10.18 -8.97 -12.49
N GLU A 570 -11.40 -9.37 -12.16
CA GLU A 570 -11.87 -10.74 -12.30
C GLU A 570 -12.66 -10.87 -13.61
N ILE A 571 -12.26 -11.83 -14.45
CA ILE A 571 -13.03 -12.24 -15.62
C ILE A 571 -13.77 -13.52 -15.24
N PRO A 572 -15.11 -13.50 -15.13
CA PRO A 572 -15.87 -14.66 -14.70
C PRO A 572 -15.93 -15.74 -15.78
N ASP A 573 -16.12 -16.97 -15.34
CA ASP A 573 -16.35 -18.12 -16.20
C ASP A 573 -17.83 -18.23 -16.59
N LEU A 574 -18.19 -17.60 -17.71
CA LEU A 574 -19.56 -17.59 -18.22
C LEU A 574 -20.06 -18.98 -18.63
N SER A 575 -19.17 -19.96 -18.84
CA SER A 575 -19.58 -21.33 -19.21
C SER A 575 -20.29 -22.07 -18.07
N LYS A 576 -20.17 -21.58 -16.82
CA LYS A 576 -20.87 -22.14 -15.65
C LYS A 576 -22.38 -21.89 -15.63
N GLY A 577 -22.91 -21.10 -16.58
CA GLY A 577 -24.35 -20.83 -16.69
C GLY A 577 -24.96 -20.05 -15.51
N GLN A 578 -24.13 -19.43 -14.66
CA GLN A 578 -24.59 -18.61 -13.54
C GLN A 578 -24.90 -17.19 -14.00
N LEU A 579 -26.01 -16.61 -13.50
CA LEU A 579 -26.35 -15.21 -13.71
C LEU A 579 -25.15 -14.33 -13.35
N THR A 580 -24.70 -13.52 -14.30
CA THR A 580 -23.46 -12.73 -14.16
C THR A 580 -23.64 -11.37 -14.82
N LEU A 581 -22.97 -10.33 -14.31
CA LEU A 581 -22.99 -8.97 -14.86
C LEU A 581 -21.61 -8.55 -15.36
N SER A 582 -21.54 -7.96 -16.56
CA SER A 582 -20.31 -7.28 -17.03
C SER A 582 -19.79 -6.25 -16.05
N SER A 583 -18.58 -5.73 -16.28
CA SER A 583 -18.20 -4.46 -15.65
C SER A 583 -19.24 -3.38 -15.95
N VAL A 584 -19.47 -2.49 -14.98
CA VAL A 584 -20.37 -1.35 -15.15
C VAL A 584 -19.57 -0.24 -15.82
N LEU A 585 -19.92 0.04 -17.07
CA LEU A 585 -19.31 1.10 -17.85
C LEU A 585 -19.95 2.42 -17.47
N LEU A 586 -19.14 3.40 -17.06
CA LEU A 586 -19.60 4.73 -16.68
C LEU A 586 -19.31 5.74 -17.78
N GLY A 587 -20.17 6.76 -17.90
CA GLY A 587 -19.94 7.84 -18.83
C GLY A 587 -20.88 9.02 -18.66
N THR A 588 -20.67 10.03 -19.49
CA THR A 588 -21.45 11.27 -19.51
C THR A 588 -22.43 11.30 -20.69
N ARG A 589 -23.30 12.31 -20.73
CA ARG A 589 -24.11 12.60 -21.91
C ARG A 589 -23.15 13.00 -23.06
N PRO A 590 -23.20 12.35 -24.23
CA PRO A 590 -22.37 12.76 -25.36
C PRO A 590 -22.70 14.20 -25.74
N SER A 591 -21.68 15.05 -25.83
CA SER A 591 -21.81 16.47 -26.16
C SER A 591 -22.28 16.72 -27.60
N MET A 592 -22.07 15.75 -28.49
CA MET A 592 -22.57 15.70 -29.88
C MET A 592 -22.82 14.22 -30.22
N LEU A 593 -24.05 13.82 -30.51
CA LEU A 593 -24.27 12.58 -31.26
C LEU A 593 -23.82 12.88 -32.69
N SER A 594 -22.70 12.29 -33.14
CA SER A 594 -22.41 12.32 -34.58
C SER A 594 -23.53 11.57 -35.31
N GLU A 595 -23.92 12.01 -36.50
CA GLU A 595 -24.89 11.28 -37.34
C GLU A 595 -24.45 9.82 -37.58
N ALA A 596 -23.15 9.52 -37.46
CA ALA A 596 -22.57 8.19 -37.52
C ALA A 596 -22.83 7.30 -36.28
N ALA A 597 -23.28 7.87 -35.15
CA ALA A 597 -23.73 7.15 -33.97
C ALA A 597 -25.24 6.82 -34.02
N GLN A 598 -26.02 7.57 -34.80
CA GLN A 598 -27.45 7.29 -35.01
C GLN A 598 -27.71 6.01 -35.83
N ASN A 599 -26.74 5.57 -36.63
CA ASN A 599 -26.87 4.41 -37.51
C ASN A 599 -26.22 3.12 -36.97
N ARG A 600 -25.74 3.09 -35.72
CA ARG A 600 -25.17 1.88 -35.11
C ARG A 600 -25.94 1.51 -33.86
N GLN A 601 -26.48 0.29 -33.84
CA GLN A 601 -27.01 -0.41 -32.66
C GLN A 601 -25.90 -0.74 -31.62
N ASP A 602 -24.85 0.07 -31.55
CA ASP A 602 -23.76 -0.06 -30.58
C ASP A 602 -24.15 0.68 -29.30
N ALA A 603 -24.77 -0.02 -28.36
CA ALA A 603 -25.07 0.52 -27.02
C ALA A 603 -23.81 1.11 -26.34
N LEU A 604 -22.62 0.58 -26.66
CA LEU A 604 -21.31 1.08 -26.21
C LEU A 604 -20.95 2.46 -26.79
N ALA A 605 -21.38 2.79 -28.01
CA ALA A 605 -21.10 4.07 -28.66
C ALA A 605 -22.04 5.19 -28.18
N SER A 606 -23.15 4.84 -27.52
CA SER A 606 -24.14 5.80 -27.00
C SER A 606 -23.74 6.46 -25.66
N ILE A 607 -22.63 6.00 -25.06
CA ILE A 607 -22.12 6.47 -23.77
C ILE A 607 -20.74 7.08 -23.99
N GLY A 608 -20.57 8.36 -23.62
CA GLY A 608 -19.24 8.98 -23.56
C GLY A 608 -18.48 8.40 -22.38
N LEU A 609 -17.77 7.28 -22.57
CA LEU A 609 -17.09 6.55 -21.50
C LEU A 609 -16.15 7.48 -20.73
N SER A 610 -16.34 7.58 -19.42
CA SER A 610 -15.43 8.26 -18.50
C SER A 610 -14.40 7.24 -18.02
N VAL A 611 -13.12 7.51 -18.24
CA VAL A 611 -12.03 6.62 -17.82
C VAL A 611 -11.60 6.93 -16.39
N ASP A 612 -11.68 8.20 -16.00
CA ASP A 612 -11.38 8.68 -14.65
C ASP A 612 -12.53 8.53 -13.64
N ASN A 613 -13.73 8.18 -14.12
CA ASN A 613 -14.98 8.08 -13.36
C ASN A 613 -15.27 9.35 -12.54
N ARG A 614 -14.93 10.53 -13.07
CA ARG A 614 -15.19 11.84 -12.43
C ARG A 614 -16.37 12.52 -13.10
N PHE A 615 -17.29 13.02 -12.28
CA PHE A 615 -18.53 13.65 -12.74
C PHE A 615 -18.74 14.99 -12.03
N PRO A 616 -19.16 16.05 -12.75
CA PRO A 616 -19.51 17.32 -12.13
C PRO A 616 -20.72 17.18 -11.20
N SER A 617 -20.73 17.93 -10.09
CA SER A 617 -21.93 18.06 -9.26
C SER A 617 -23.13 18.58 -10.04
N GLY A 618 -24.31 18.00 -9.80
CA GLY A 618 -25.55 18.37 -10.47
C GLY A 618 -25.76 17.79 -11.87
N ASP A 619 -24.79 17.06 -12.43
CA ASP A 619 -24.93 16.40 -13.74
C ASP A 619 -25.63 15.02 -13.62
N TYR A 620 -25.65 14.26 -14.72
CA TYR A 620 -26.14 12.89 -14.78
C TYR A 620 -24.97 11.92 -14.97
N LEU A 621 -24.96 10.86 -14.17
CA LEU A 621 -24.12 9.69 -14.42
C LEU A 621 -24.89 8.74 -15.34
N ARG A 622 -24.32 8.42 -16.50
CA ARG A 622 -24.80 7.33 -17.37
C ARG A 622 -24.02 6.06 -17.09
N PHE A 623 -24.71 4.93 -17.17
CA PHE A 623 -24.05 3.64 -17.08
C PHE A 623 -24.64 2.63 -18.06
N LEU A 624 -23.83 1.63 -18.41
CA LEU A 624 -24.23 0.43 -19.14
C LEU A 624 -23.67 -0.81 -18.44
N VAL A 625 -24.49 -1.84 -18.37
CA VAL A 625 -24.11 -3.18 -17.94
C VAL A 625 -24.75 -4.20 -18.87
N LEU A 626 -24.07 -5.30 -19.13
CA LEU A 626 -24.61 -6.47 -19.82
C LEU A 626 -24.94 -7.56 -18.79
N VAL A 627 -26.14 -8.12 -18.88
CA VAL A 627 -26.55 -9.30 -18.11
C VAL A 627 -26.29 -10.55 -18.93
N TYR A 628 -25.58 -11.51 -18.35
CA TYR A 628 -25.27 -12.80 -18.94
C TYR A 628 -25.99 -13.93 -18.20
N ASN A 629 -26.27 -15.01 -18.93
CA ASN A 629 -26.83 -16.26 -18.39
C ASN A 629 -28.13 -16.06 -17.59
N ALA A 630 -28.99 -15.14 -18.02
CA ALA A 630 -30.33 -15.02 -17.48
C ALA A 630 -31.16 -16.26 -17.86
N ALA A 631 -31.83 -16.85 -16.88
CA ALA A 631 -32.62 -18.04 -17.08
C ALA A 631 -33.88 -17.76 -17.90
N ARG A 632 -34.34 -18.82 -18.56
CA ARG A 632 -35.57 -18.82 -19.35
C ARG A 632 -36.46 -19.95 -18.84
N ALA A 633 -37.77 -19.69 -18.73
CA ALA A 633 -38.73 -20.68 -18.25
C ALA A 633 -38.86 -21.88 -19.22
N SER A 634 -38.56 -21.67 -20.50
CA SER A 634 -38.47 -22.68 -21.55
C SER A 634 -37.49 -22.18 -22.64
N ALA A 635 -37.16 -23.01 -23.63
CA ALA A 635 -36.24 -22.62 -24.72
C ALA A 635 -36.72 -21.37 -25.49
N ASP A 636 -38.04 -21.24 -25.69
CA ASP A 636 -38.67 -20.15 -26.44
C ASP A 636 -39.08 -18.96 -25.55
N ALA A 637 -39.05 -19.12 -24.23
CA ALA A 637 -39.40 -18.04 -23.31
C ALA A 637 -38.30 -16.97 -23.29
N LYS A 638 -38.69 -15.70 -23.21
CA LYS A 638 -37.76 -14.61 -22.97
C LYS A 638 -37.29 -14.61 -21.51
N PRO A 639 -36.04 -14.21 -21.22
CA PRO A 639 -35.57 -14.05 -19.85
C PRO A 639 -36.40 -13.01 -19.08
N ASP A 640 -36.56 -13.21 -17.78
CA ASP A 640 -37.22 -12.24 -16.91
C ASP A 640 -36.27 -11.70 -15.84
N VAL A 641 -35.63 -10.57 -16.17
CA VAL A 641 -34.62 -9.93 -15.32
C VAL A 641 -35.10 -8.55 -14.90
N ALA A 642 -34.80 -8.17 -13.66
CA ALA A 642 -34.96 -6.81 -13.18
C ALA A 642 -33.68 -6.32 -12.50
N ILE A 643 -33.38 -5.03 -12.62
CA ILE A 643 -32.18 -4.41 -12.07
C ILE A 643 -32.57 -3.36 -11.03
N GLN A 644 -31.85 -3.36 -9.91
CA GLN A 644 -31.87 -2.33 -8.90
C GLN A 644 -30.52 -1.61 -8.86
N LEU A 645 -30.56 -0.29 -8.76
CA LEU A 645 -29.40 0.57 -8.59
C LEU A 645 -29.33 1.11 -7.15
N GLN A 646 -28.13 1.14 -6.60
CA GLN A 646 -27.80 1.85 -5.37
C GLN A 646 -26.58 2.75 -5.57
N ILE A 647 -26.65 3.99 -5.10
CA ILE A 647 -25.46 4.83 -4.88
C ILE A 647 -25.15 4.78 -3.40
N VAL A 648 -23.93 4.39 -3.06
CA VAL A 648 -23.47 4.21 -1.68
C VAL A 648 -22.36 5.22 -1.38
N ARG A 649 -22.46 5.85 -0.21
CA ARG A 649 -21.44 6.74 0.36
C ARG A 649 -21.26 6.37 1.84
N ASP A 650 -20.01 6.25 2.29
CA ASP A 650 -19.67 5.91 3.66
C ASP A 650 -20.38 4.63 4.15
N ASP A 651 -20.40 3.61 3.28
CA ASP A 651 -21.08 2.32 3.50
C ASP A 651 -22.61 2.42 3.70
N GLN A 652 -23.22 3.58 3.41
CA GLN A 652 -24.66 3.83 3.48
C GLN A 652 -25.26 4.11 2.09
N PRO A 653 -26.41 3.51 1.72
CA PRO A 653 -27.10 3.85 0.49
C PRO A 653 -27.69 5.26 0.58
N VAL A 654 -27.23 6.16 -0.29
CA VAL A 654 -27.74 7.53 -0.42
C VAL A 654 -28.78 7.66 -1.53
N VAL A 655 -28.74 6.76 -2.52
CA VAL A 655 -29.77 6.61 -3.56
C VAL A 655 -30.08 5.13 -3.70
N THR A 656 -31.36 4.78 -3.78
CA THR A 656 -31.82 3.42 -4.12
C THR A 656 -32.99 3.54 -5.07
N THR A 657 -32.90 2.91 -6.24
CA THR A 657 -34.02 2.88 -7.18
C THR A 657 -34.95 1.71 -6.87
N PRO A 658 -36.23 1.79 -7.26
CA PRO A 658 -37.07 0.60 -7.37
C PRO A 658 -36.45 -0.43 -8.31
N LEU A 659 -36.78 -1.70 -8.09
CA LEU A 659 -36.41 -2.79 -8.98
C LEU A 659 -37.10 -2.59 -10.33
N LYS A 660 -36.34 -2.37 -11.40
CA LYS A 660 -36.86 -2.07 -12.75
C LYS A 660 -36.68 -3.26 -13.68
N LYS A 661 -37.76 -3.74 -14.30
CA LYS A 661 -37.70 -4.80 -15.32
C LYS A 661 -36.83 -4.35 -16.50
N VAL A 662 -35.95 -5.22 -16.97
CA VAL A 662 -35.14 -5.01 -18.16
C VAL A 662 -35.97 -5.35 -19.39
N SER A 663 -36.00 -4.45 -20.37
CA SER A 663 -36.66 -4.68 -21.65
C SER A 663 -35.84 -5.67 -22.48
N VAL A 664 -36.48 -6.73 -22.96
CA VAL A 664 -35.86 -7.79 -23.79
C VAL A 664 -36.66 -8.06 -25.05
N GLU A 665 -37.72 -7.28 -25.28
CA GLU A 665 -38.70 -7.53 -26.32
C GLU A 665 -38.09 -7.40 -27.73
N GLU A 666 -37.16 -6.46 -27.91
CA GLU A 666 -36.51 -6.13 -29.19
C GLU A 666 -35.11 -6.74 -29.35
N LEU A 667 -34.66 -7.57 -28.40
CA LEU A 667 -33.30 -8.12 -28.41
C LEU A 667 -33.21 -9.42 -29.23
N THR A 668 -32.20 -9.48 -30.09
CA THR A 668 -31.82 -10.70 -30.83
C THR A 668 -30.86 -11.58 -30.05
N ASP A 669 -29.91 -10.98 -29.32
CA ASP A 669 -28.99 -11.69 -28.43
C ASP A 669 -29.53 -11.73 -26.98
N LEU A 670 -30.26 -12.80 -26.65
CA LEU A 670 -30.76 -13.03 -25.29
C LEU A 670 -29.69 -13.57 -24.32
N GLY A 671 -28.49 -13.89 -24.81
CA GLY A 671 -27.36 -14.30 -23.98
C GLY A 671 -26.59 -13.12 -23.38
N ARG A 672 -26.76 -11.91 -23.94
CA ARG A 672 -26.08 -10.67 -23.54
C ARG A 672 -27.06 -9.51 -23.53
N ILE A 673 -27.85 -9.41 -22.46
CA ILE A 673 -28.93 -8.42 -22.36
C ILE A 673 -28.36 -7.07 -21.90
N PRO A 674 -28.36 -6.02 -22.73
CA PRO A 674 -27.89 -4.71 -22.30
C PRO A 674 -28.91 -3.99 -21.41
N TYR A 675 -28.41 -3.30 -20.40
CA TYR A 675 -29.18 -2.36 -19.61
C TYR A 675 -28.38 -1.08 -19.44
N ALA A 676 -28.94 0.02 -19.96
CA ALA A 676 -28.40 1.36 -19.80
C ALA A 676 -29.43 2.27 -19.12
N ALA A 677 -28.95 3.12 -18.22
CA ALA A 677 -29.77 4.15 -17.60
C ALA A 677 -28.91 5.34 -17.18
N GLU A 678 -29.58 6.40 -16.73
CA GLU A 678 -28.94 7.56 -16.13
C GLU A 678 -29.50 7.85 -14.74
N VAL A 679 -28.67 8.38 -13.86
CA VAL A 679 -29.02 8.79 -12.51
C VAL A 679 -28.57 10.23 -12.30
N SER A 680 -29.46 11.07 -11.77
CA SER A 680 -29.11 12.45 -11.44
C SER A 680 -28.19 12.46 -10.23
N LEU A 681 -27.13 13.27 -10.29
CA LEU A 681 -26.22 13.55 -9.19
C LEU A 681 -26.59 14.82 -8.42
N ALA A 682 -27.72 15.45 -8.78
CA ALA A 682 -28.19 16.65 -8.11
C ALA A 682 -28.49 16.38 -6.62
N GLY A 683 -28.00 17.26 -5.76
CA GLY A 683 -28.18 17.15 -4.30
C GLY A 683 -27.20 16.21 -3.60
N LEU A 684 -26.35 15.49 -4.35
CA LEU A 684 -25.26 14.70 -3.76
C LEU A 684 -24.04 15.61 -3.54
N PRO A 685 -23.46 15.67 -2.32
CA PRO A 685 -22.26 16.47 -2.09
C PRO A 685 -21.05 15.90 -2.84
N SER A 686 -20.06 16.73 -3.14
CA SER A 686 -18.79 16.27 -3.71
C SER A 686 -18.15 15.17 -2.83
N GLY A 687 -17.45 14.23 -3.45
CA GLY A 687 -16.83 13.09 -2.79
C GLY A 687 -16.88 11.79 -3.60
N ARG A 688 -16.41 10.70 -2.99
CA ARG A 688 -16.42 9.36 -3.60
C ARG A 688 -17.71 8.61 -3.30
N TYR A 689 -18.13 7.85 -4.31
CA TYR A 689 -19.32 7.03 -4.28
C TYR A 689 -19.06 5.67 -4.91
N LEU A 690 -19.91 4.71 -4.58
CA LEU A 690 -19.97 3.40 -5.21
C LEU A 690 -21.33 3.28 -5.88
N LEU A 691 -21.33 3.03 -7.19
CA LEU A 691 -22.50 2.58 -7.90
C LEU A 691 -22.56 1.05 -7.79
N ARG A 692 -23.63 0.53 -7.19
CA ARG A 692 -23.93 -0.90 -7.12
C ARG A 692 -25.17 -1.20 -7.96
N LEU A 693 -25.03 -2.14 -8.88
CA LEU A 693 -26.13 -2.69 -9.66
C LEU A 693 -26.37 -4.13 -9.24
N THR A 694 -27.62 -4.49 -9.00
CA THR A 694 -28.04 -5.86 -8.70
C THR A 694 -29.09 -6.29 -9.71
N ALA A 695 -28.76 -7.29 -10.52
CA ALA A 695 -29.71 -7.97 -11.38
C ALA A 695 -30.33 -9.15 -10.63
N VAL A 696 -31.65 -9.27 -10.74
CA VAL A 696 -32.46 -10.34 -10.18
C VAL A 696 -33.12 -11.08 -11.34
N ASP A 697 -32.77 -12.35 -11.47
CA ASP A 697 -33.45 -13.29 -12.35
C ASP A 697 -34.68 -13.83 -11.62
N ARG A 698 -35.87 -13.46 -12.13
CA ARG A 698 -37.15 -13.80 -11.50
C ARG A 698 -37.62 -15.20 -11.85
N VAL A 699 -37.02 -15.86 -12.85
CA VAL A 699 -37.30 -17.25 -13.21
C VAL A 699 -36.64 -18.18 -12.20
N ASN A 700 -35.31 -18.06 -12.04
CA ASN A 700 -34.54 -18.92 -11.14
C ASN A 700 -34.41 -18.36 -9.71
N LYS A 701 -34.91 -17.15 -9.44
CA LYS A 701 -34.83 -16.46 -8.15
C LYS A 701 -33.38 -16.29 -7.68
N THR A 702 -32.46 -16.09 -8.61
CA THR A 702 -31.05 -15.80 -8.35
C THR A 702 -30.76 -14.33 -8.56
N SER A 703 -29.66 -13.85 -7.99
CA SER A 703 -29.21 -12.47 -8.18
C SER A 703 -27.71 -12.40 -8.38
N ALA A 704 -27.27 -11.40 -9.16
CA ALA A 704 -25.88 -11.07 -9.36
C ALA A 704 -25.69 -9.57 -9.20
N SER A 705 -24.59 -9.16 -8.58
CA SER A 705 -24.29 -7.75 -8.36
C SER A 705 -22.93 -7.40 -8.95
N GLN A 706 -22.83 -6.18 -9.47
CA GLN A 706 -21.58 -5.55 -9.88
C GLN A 706 -21.50 -4.15 -9.27
N GLN A 707 -20.28 -3.70 -9.00
CA GLN A 707 -20.06 -2.38 -8.45
C GLN A 707 -18.89 -1.66 -9.10
N THR A 708 -18.96 -0.34 -9.16
CA THR A 708 -17.89 0.53 -9.65
C THR A 708 -17.84 1.82 -8.85
N ARG A 709 -16.65 2.41 -8.71
CA ARG A 709 -16.43 3.65 -7.98
C ARG A 709 -16.48 4.84 -8.92
N PHE A 710 -17.02 5.96 -8.43
CA PHE A 710 -17.00 7.24 -9.12
C PHE A 710 -16.84 8.40 -8.12
N GLU A 711 -16.45 9.56 -8.62
CA GLU A 711 -16.23 10.78 -7.85
C GLU A 711 -17.14 11.90 -8.37
N ILE A 712 -17.80 12.60 -7.45
CA ILE A 712 -18.53 13.84 -7.74
C ILE A 712 -17.63 15.02 -7.37
N GLN A 713 -17.41 15.94 -8.31
CA GLN A 713 -16.60 17.14 -8.13
C GLN A 713 -17.45 18.39 -7.90
#